data_AF-A0A957DS15-F1
#
_entry.id   AF-A0A957DS15-F1
#
_cell.length_a   1.000
_cell.length_b   1.000
_cell.length_c   1.000
_cell.angle_alpha   90.00
_cell.angle_beta   90.00
_cell.angle_gamma   90.00
#
_symmetry.space_group_name_H-M   'P 1'
#
loop_
_entity.id
_entity.type
_entity.pdbx_description
1 polymer ?
#
loop_
_entity_poly.entity_id
_entity_poly.type
_entity_poly.pdbx_seq_one_letter_code
_entity_poly.pdbx_strand_id
1 'polypeptide(L)'
;ERVRRQLMQRLTQIPGYTAQFEALFGTPNPDITAVVAAIAAFEREFIMTAAPWDDYLAGDTAALTEQQKRGALIFYGESNTAVNCASCHAGDLFTDLQFYNLLVPQLGPGKGQGPDGRDDWGHAAVTFDARDRFTFRTAPLRNVELTAPYLHSGAYPTLELAIAHHADINGMAASYDPSQFLPPAFYSSVRPYNPQDQLATAAPELIDGLPLSEQEIADLVAFLQALTDPDAVDLHEFIPESVPSGLPLDPVPTGLTVPSGVANGGETAVANTAPEPDEITTLQFSNVAAQAGLNFQHGAFRTGIPADPVAMMGAGLCWIDYDQDGWQDLYLVNSYAEEEMGYWQANGGLPTNALFRNQQGQFSDVSAQTGTGLALRGNGCIAADFNLDGWPDLYITADGPNQLLWNQGDGTFTEGGAAAGVAAPEWNSAAAVADLNNDGWPDLFVAAYINLENKIPHPSGAFPQDYYGLPDRLYINNGDGTFHEVTAQVGLAREERGLGAIFSDLDDDGRLELYIANDGQPNRMYTAVPDNSLAGFHFEDLSLTADIGDSGSGMGVTGGDYDGDGRFDLFVTNWEAELNALYRNEIDDRGELVFRYSTYRIGISGLGNNMTGWGTHFADFDQDGDIDLLTVNGRVPVSNFASDAELVRFYGNMQQEGKPGQFREWTRQVGLHEDGVGPLLARGSAMADYDNDGDLDVAINTIGGVPALLQNNHAPGNWLQIQLDGFYPGAVVEVVLPDGRSLKREWRVGSSYLASEDPRLHFGLGAFAEAAWVRVTWRDGVWEETAVPANQLLIIP
;
A
#
# COMPACT_ATOMS: atom_id res chain seq x y z
N GLU A 1 19.46 -18.78 -5.53
CA GLU A 1 20.38 -19.88 -5.94
C GLU A 1 19.73 -21.27 -6.08
N ARG A 2 18.71 -21.60 -5.26
CA ARG A 2 17.97 -22.88 -5.29
C ARG A 2 17.25 -23.19 -6.61
N VAL A 3 16.54 -22.21 -7.19
CA VAL A 3 15.88 -22.34 -8.50
C VAL A 3 16.88 -22.74 -9.59
N ARG A 4 18.06 -22.13 -9.59
CA ARG A 4 19.14 -22.48 -10.54
C ARG A 4 19.54 -23.94 -10.39
N ARG A 5 19.76 -24.44 -9.17
CA ARG A 5 20.10 -25.86 -8.93
C ARG A 5 19.01 -26.83 -9.39
N GLN A 6 17.74 -26.55 -9.10
CA GLN A 6 16.62 -27.40 -9.52
C GLN A 6 16.44 -27.39 -11.05
N LEU A 7 16.59 -26.23 -11.67
CA LEU A 7 16.55 -26.08 -13.12
C LEU A 7 17.68 -26.89 -13.78
N MET A 8 18.91 -26.77 -13.26
CA MET A 8 20.05 -27.57 -13.73
C MET A 8 19.83 -29.07 -13.50
N GLN A 9 19.25 -29.47 -12.37
CA GLN A 9 18.93 -30.87 -12.09
C GLN A 9 17.88 -31.42 -13.07
N ARG A 10 16.83 -30.66 -13.37
CA ARG A 10 15.80 -31.06 -14.33
C ARG A 10 16.35 -31.14 -15.75
N LEU A 11 17.20 -30.19 -16.13
CA LEU A 11 17.82 -30.11 -17.46
C LEU A 11 18.79 -31.27 -17.69
N THR A 12 19.66 -31.58 -16.72
CA THR A 12 20.63 -32.69 -16.81
C THR A 12 19.99 -34.08 -16.76
N GLN A 13 18.74 -34.19 -16.30
CA GLN A 13 17.95 -35.42 -16.34
C GLN A 13 17.34 -35.73 -17.71
N ILE A 14 17.41 -34.80 -18.67
CA ILE A 14 16.87 -34.99 -20.02
C ILE A 14 18.03 -35.31 -20.96
N PRO A 15 18.21 -36.58 -21.40
CA PRO A 15 19.40 -36.98 -22.17
C PRO A 15 19.60 -36.20 -23.46
N GLY A 16 18.52 -35.77 -24.11
CA GLY A 16 18.58 -34.97 -25.32
C GLY A 16 19.14 -33.56 -25.10
N TYR A 17 18.81 -32.90 -23.98
CA TYR A 17 19.42 -31.61 -23.64
C TYR A 17 20.88 -31.79 -23.24
N THR A 18 21.19 -32.79 -22.42
CA THR A 18 22.57 -33.13 -22.04
C THR A 18 23.48 -33.33 -23.26
N ALA A 19 23.02 -34.04 -24.29
CA ALA A 19 23.78 -34.24 -25.53
C ALA A 19 23.96 -32.94 -26.33
N GLN A 20 22.95 -32.06 -26.37
CA GLN A 20 23.05 -30.77 -27.05
C GLN A 20 24.01 -29.80 -26.34
N PHE A 21 23.96 -29.74 -25.01
CA PHE A 21 24.92 -28.95 -24.23
C PHE A 21 26.35 -29.50 -24.34
N GLU A 22 26.54 -30.83 -24.41
CA GLU A 22 27.86 -31.42 -24.67
C GLU A 22 28.41 -31.04 -26.05
N ALA A 23 27.55 -31.03 -27.08
CA ALA A 23 27.94 -30.62 -28.42
C ALA A 23 28.32 -29.13 -28.49
N LEU A 24 27.59 -28.26 -27.79
CA LEU A 24 27.80 -26.81 -27.84
C LEU A 24 28.93 -26.32 -26.92
N PHE A 25 29.03 -26.87 -25.71
CA PHE A 25 29.93 -26.38 -24.66
C PHE A 25 31.02 -27.38 -24.26
N GLY A 26 31.06 -28.57 -24.89
CA GLY A 26 32.07 -29.60 -24.64
C GLY A 26 31.90 -30.34 -23.31
N THR A 27 30.73 -30.21 -22.66
CA THR A 27 30.41 -30.89 -21.39
C THR A 27 28.95 -31.36 -21.34
N PRO A 28 28.68 -32.61 -20.93
CA PRO A 28 27.31 -33.09 -20.70
C PRO A 28 26.69 -32.52 -19.42
N ASN A 29 27.49 -31.83 -18.59
CA ASN A 29 27.03 -31.18 -17.37
C ASN A 29 27.23 -29.67 -17.54
N PRO A 30 26.32 -28.96 -18.23
CA PRO A 30 26.39 -27.50 -18.31
C PRO A 30 26.22 -26.89 -16.92
N ASP A 31 26.74 -25.69 -16.71
CA ASP A 31 26.38 -24.84 -15.57
C ASP A 31 25.29 -23.85 -15.97
N ILE A 32 24.81 -23.05 -15.02
CA ILE A 32 23.76 -22.06 -15.29
C ILE A 32 24.22 -20.98 -16.27
N THR A 33 25.52 -20.69 -16.33
CA THR A 33 26.07 -19.70 -17.25
C THR A 33 26.00 -20.21 -18.69
N ALA A 34 26.24 -21.50 -18.93
CA ALA A 34 26.04 -22.12 -20.25
C ALA A 34 24.57 -22.10 -20.69
N VAL A 35 23.64 -22.31 -19.75
CA VAL A 35 22.18 -22.21 -20.04
C VAL A 35 21.79 -20.77 -20.40
N VAL A 36 22.21 -19.79 -19.60
CA VAL A 36 21.95 -18.37 -19.88
C VAL A 36 22.60 -17.95 -21.20
N ALA A 37 23.81 -18.42 -21.50
CA ALA A 37 24.48 -18.14 -22.77
C ALA A 37 23.72 -18.76 -23.96
N ALA A 38 23.15 -19.95 -23.81
CA ALA A 38 22.32 -20.56 -24.86
C ALA A 38 21.00 -19.79 -25.08
N ILE A 39 20.32 -19.37 -24.01
CA ILE A 39 19.10 -18.54 -24.09
C ILE A 39 19.43 -17.18 -24.73
N ALA A 40 20.48 -16.51 -24.27
CA ALA A 40 20.90 -15.23 -24.83
C ALA A 40 21.36 -15.35 -26.30
N ALA A 41 21.92 -16.49 -26.72
CA ALA A 41 22.24 -16.75 -28.11
C ALA A 41 20.97 -16.94 -28.96
N PHE A 42 19.99 -17.70 -28.46
CA PHE A 42 18.67 -17.85 -29.10
C PHE A 42 17.93 -16.52 -29.20
N GLU A 43 17.86 -15.71 -28.14
CA GLU A 43 17.25 -14.38 -28.16
C GLU A 43 17.92 -13.44 -29.18
N ARG A 44 19.23 -13.62 -29.42
CA ARG A 44 19.96 -12.86 -30.46
C ARG A 44 19.65 -13.32 -31.87
N GLU A 45 19.12 -14.52 -32.08
CA GLU A 45 18.61 -14.95 -33.40
C GLU A 45 17.32 -14.22 -33.77
N PHE A 46 16.58 -13.64 -32.81
CA PHE A 46 15.38 -12.83 -33.06
C PHE A 46 15.65 -11.34 -33.26
N ILE A 47 16.88 -10.96 -33.61
CA ILE A 47 17.20 -9.58 -34.03
C ILE A 47 16.99 -9.49 -35.54
N MET A 48 15.74 -9.21 -35.92
CA MET A 48 15.32 -9.07 -37.32
C MET A 48 15.36 -7.61 -37.73
N THR A 49 16.54 -7.18 -38.16
CA THR A 49 16.83 -5.79 -38.56
C THR A 49 17.36 -5.68 -39.99
N ALA A 50 17.32 -6.74 -40.79
CA ALA A 50 17.79 -6.77 -42.17
C ALA A 50 16.69 -6.32 -43.13
N ALA A 51 16.32 -5.04 -43.06
CA ALA A 51 15.23 -4.50 -43.87
C ALA A 51 15.74 -3.91 -45.21
N PRO A 52 14.86 -3.77 -46.23
CA PRO A 52 15.22 -3.10 -47.49
C PRO A 52 15.83 -1.69 -47.33
N TRP A 53 15.49 -0.99 -46.24
CA TRP A 53 16.12 0.27 -45.87
C TRP A 53 17.64 0.15 -45.63
N ASP A 54 18.09 -0.92 -44.99
CA ASP A 54 19.51 -1.13 -44.65
C ASP A 54 20.34 -1.44 -45.89
N ASP A 55 19.80 -2.24 -46.81
CA ASP A 55 20.41 -2.49 -48.13
C ASP A 55 20.55 -1.19 -48.95
N TYR A 56 19.54 -0.32 -48.87
CA TYR A 56 19.59 1.00 -49.49
C TYR A 56 20.68 1.90 -48.88
N LEU A 57 20.82 1.93 -47.56
CA LEU A 57 21.90 2.64 -46.88
C LEU A 57 23.29 2.03 -47.18
N ALA A 58 23.36 0.73 -47.42
CA ALA A 58 24.57 0.02 -47.86
C ALA A 58 24.93 0.28 -49.34
N GLY A 59 24.08 1.00 -50.08
CA GLY A 59 24.33 1.46 -51.44
C GLY A 59 23.50 0.77 -52.52
N ASP A 60 22.63 -0.18 -52.17
CA ASP A 60 21.67 -0.76 -53.13
C ASP A 60 20.45 0.15 -53.32
N THR A 61 20.60 1.12 -54.22
CA THR A 61 19.52 2.06 -54.54
C THR A 61 18.26 1.41 -55.14
N ALA A 62 18.31 0.12 -55.52
CA ALA A 62 17.16 -0.63 -56.02
C ALA A 62 16.38 -1.36 -54.90
N ALA A 63 16.92 -1.42 -53.69
CA ALA A 63 16.26 -2.04 -52.54
C ALA A 63 14.97 -1.32 -52.12
N LEU A 64 14.89 0.00 -52.37
CA LEU A 64 13.67 0.78 -52.20
C LEU A 64 13.00 1.12 -53.53
N THR A 65 11.68 1.05 -53.54
CA THR A 65 10.83 1.62 -54.59
C THR A 65 10.89 3.15 -54.59
N GLU A 66 10.53 3.78 -55.71
CA GLU A 66 10.46 5.25 -55.78
C GLU A 66 9.43 5.84 -54.80
N GLN A 67 8.41 5.09 -54.42
CA GLN A 67 7.45 5.50 -53.40
C GLN A 67 8.07 5.51 -52.00
N GLN A 68 8.77 4.43 -51.64
CA GLN A 68 9.52 4.33 -50.38
C GLN A 68 10.57 5.44 -50.23
N LYS A 69 11.28 5.78 -51.31
CA LYS A 69 12.25 6.89 -51.29
C LYS A 69 11.59 8.24 -51.03
N ARG A 70 10.41 8.51 -51.62
CA ARG A 70 9.65 9.73 -51.31
C ARG A 70 9.20 9.74 -49.85
N GLY A 71 8.72 8.61 -49.33
CA GLY A 71 8.38 8.45 -47.93
C GLY A 71 9.55 8.75 -46.98
N ALA A 72 10.74 8.21 -47.28
CA ALA A 72 11.95 8.49 -46.51
C ALA A 72 12.30 9.99 -46.50
N LEU A 73 12.19 10.69 -47.64
CA LEU A 73 12.44 12.13 -47.71
C LEU A 73 11.43 12.95 -46.90
N ILE A 74 10.17 12.52 -46.81
CA ILE A 74 9.16 13.14 -45.94
C ILE A 74 9.51 12.86 -44.47
N PHE A 75 9.86 11.61 -44.14
CA PHE A 75 10.17 11.16 -42.78
C PHE A 75 11.31 11.97 -42.13
N TYR A 76 12.36 12.29 -42.90
CA TYR A 76 13.50 13.10 -42.45
C TYR A 76 13.33 14.62 -42.68
N GLY A 77 12.16 15.06 -43.16
CA GLY A 77 11.86 16.49 -43.40
C GLY A 77 12.60 17.14 -44.56
N GLU A 78 13.11 16.35 -45.50
CA GLU A 78 13.85 16.82 -46.67
C GLU A 78 12.92 17.30 -47.80
N SER A 79 11.81 16.61 -48.03
CA SER A 79 10.84 17.00 -49.07
C SER A 79 9.69 17.88 -48.54
N ASN A 80 9.42 17.84 -47.24
CA ASN A 80 8.46 18.69 -46.55
C ASN A 80 9.05 19.10 -45.20
N THR A 81 9.63 20.31 -45.12
CA THR A 81 10.33 20.77 -43.92
C THR A 81 9.41 21.06 -42.72
N ALA A 82 8.09 21.01 -42.92
CA ALA A 82 7.10 21.14 -41.85
C ALA A 82 6.76 19.77 -41.21
N VAL A 83 7.31 18.67 -41.72
CA VAL A 83 7.15 17.32 -41.20
C VAL A 83 8.53 16.76 -40.92
N ASN A 84 8.79 16.26 -39.71
CA ASN A 84 10.06 15.61 -39.38
C ASN A 84 9.83 14.48 -38.38
N CYS A 85 9.38 13.32 -38.87
CA CYS A 85 9.13 12.15 -38.03
C CYS A 85 10.42 11.66 -37.33
N ALA A 86 11.57 11.89 -37.95
CA ALA A 86 12.87 11.51 -37.39
C ALA A 86 13.26 12.27 -36.11
N SER A 87 12.54 13.33 -35.71
CA SER A 87 12.82 14.03 -34.44
C SER A 87 12.59 13.13 -33.22
N CYS A 88 11.58 12.27 -33.28
CA CYS A 88 11.26 11.30 -32.22
C CYS A 88 11.61 9.85 -32.65
N HIS A 89 11.82 9.62 -33.94
CA HIS A 89 12.14 8.30 -34.50
C HIS A 89 13.54 8.26 -35.14
N ALA A 90 14.56 8.38 -34.29
CA ALA A 90 15.96 8.39 -34.70
C ALA A 90 16.70 7.08 -34.35
N GLY A 91 17.92 6.93 -34.87
CA GLY A 91 18.80 5.79 -34.59
C GLY A 91 18.36 4.49 -35.25
N ASP A 92 19.08 3.41 -34.94
CA ASP A 92 18.96 2.12 -35.64
C ASP A 92 17.59 1.44 -35.46
N LEU A 93 16.91 1.76 -34.35
CA LEU A 93 15.58 1.25 -34.00
C LEU A 93 14.44 2.23 -34.32
N PHE A 94 14.75 3.42 -34.85
CA PHE A 94 13.76 4.46 -35.14
C PHE A 94 12.91 4.85 -33.91
N THR A 95 13.57 5.16 -32.80
CA THR A 95 12.92 5.63 -31.56
C THR A 95 13.91 6.42 -30.70
N ASP A 96 13.43 7.48 -30.06
CA ASP A 96 14.15 8.25 -29.04
C ASP A 96 13.94 7.72 -27.60
N LEU A 97 13.06 6.72 -27.47
CA LEU A 97 12.65 6.10 -26.20
C LEU A 97 12.10 7.09 -25.16
N GLN A 98 11.72 8.30 -25.59
CA GLN A 98 11.08 9.33 -24.74
C GLN A 98 9.57 9.08 -24.63
N PHE A 99 8.91 9.84 -23.78
CA PHE A 99 7.48 9.69 -23.48
C PHE A 99 6.69 10.88 -24.00
N TYR A 100 5.62 10.61 -24.75
CA TYR A 100 4.76 11.63 -25.35
C TYR A 100 3.30 11.29 -25.17
N ASN A 101 2.46 12.29 -24.91
CA ASN A 101 1.01 12.15 -24.96
C ASN A 101 0.51 12.60 -26.34
N LEU A 102 0.00 11.65 -27.10
CA LEU A 102 -0.50 11.87 -28.46
C LEU A 102 -2.03 12.03 -28.51
N LEU A 103 -2.71 12.20 -27.37
CA LEU A 103 -4.18 12.19 -27.28
C LEU A 103 -4.80 10.94 -27.93
N VAL A 104 -4.15 9.80 -27.69
CA VAL A 104 -4.62 8.54 -28.24
C VAL A 104 -5.82 8.07 -27.43
N PRO A 105 -6.96 7.73 -28.07
CA PRO A 105 -8.13 7.22 -27.38
C PRO A 105 -7.79 6.02 -26.51
N GLN A 106 -8.22 6.06 -25.25
CA GLN A 106 -8.04 4.94 -24.34
C GLN A 106 -9.07 3.86 -24.60
N LEU A 107 -8.59 2.65 -24.87
CA LEU A 107 -9.41 1.47 -25.14
C LEU A 107 -9.06 0.41 -24.10
N GLY A 108 -10.08 -0.27 -23.54
CA GLY A 108 -9.85 -1.33 -22.56
C GLY A 108 -10.45 -1.03 -21.18
N PRO A 109 -10.22 -1.93 -20.21
CA PRO A 109 -10.66 -1.76 -18.83
C PRO A 109 -9.83 -0.72 -18.05
N GLY A 110 -8.78 -0.14 -18.64
CA GLY A 110 -7.87 0.79 -17.96
C GLY A 110 -6.80 0.12 -17.11
N LYS A 111 -6.10 0.93 -16.31
CA LYS A 111 -5.14 0.51 -15.29
C LYS A 111 -5.59 0.81 -13.86
N GLY A 112 -6.89 1.01 -13.65
CA GLY A 112 -7.43 1.28 -12.31
C GLY A 112 -7.37 2.76 -11.91
N GLN A 113 -7.02 3.67 -12.81
CA GLN A 113 -6.72 5.06 -12.50
C GLN A 113 -7.85 6.02 -12.92
N GLY A 114 -7.81 7.27 -12.47
CA GLY A 114 -8.79 8.29 -12.87
C GLY A 114 -10.15 8.17 -12.18
N PRO A 115 -11.08 9.11 -12.44
CA PRO A 115 -12.34 9.25 -11.69
C PRO A 115 -13.31 8.06 -11.81
N ASP A 116 -13.14 7.23 -12.82
CA ASP A 116 -13.94 6.02 -13.05
C ASP A 116 -13.15 4.72 -12.85
N GLY A 117 -11.89 4.82 -12.39
CA GLY A 117 -10.97 3.71 -12.16
C GLY A 117 -10.56 3.00 -13.46
N ARG A 118 -10.65 3.66 -14.62
CA ARG A 118 -10.43 3.05 -15.94
C ARG A 118 -9.47 3.83 -16.84
N ASP A 119 -8.83 4.87 -16.33
CA ASP A 119 -7.74 5.51 -17.05
C ASP A 119 -6.48 4.62 -17.06
N ASP A 120 -5.69 4.78 -18.12
CA ASP A 120 -4.27 4.44 -18.17
C ASP A 120 -3.46 5.74 -18.18
N TRP A 121 -2.89 6.11 -17.04
CA TRP A 121 -2.06 7.31 -16.90
C TRP A 121 -0.68 7.16 -17.56
N GLY A 122 -0.33 6.00 -18.13
CA GLY A 122 0.93 5.81 -18.84
C GLY A 122 2.15 5.96 -17.92
N HIS A 123 3.11 6.78 -18.32
CA HIS A 123 4.35 7.00 -17.56
C HIS A 123 4.11 7.54 -16.15
N ALA A 124 3.05 8.31 -15.93
CA ALA A 124 2.67 8.78 -14.59
C ALA A 124 2.29 7.65 -13.63
N ALA A 125 1.98 6.43 -14.11
CA ALA A 125 1.83 5.27 -13.24
C ALA A 125 3.16 4.77 -12.65
N VAL A 126 4.29 5.21 -13.22
CA VAL A 126 5.65 4.83 -12.81
C VAL A 126 6.36 6.00 -12.13
N THR A 127 6.19 7.21 -12.65
CA THR A 127 6.81 8.42 -12.09
C THR A 127 5.97 9.07 -11.00
N PHE A 128 4.67 8.76 -10.96
CA PHE A 128 3.68 9.38 -10.07
C PHE A 128 3.58 10.91 -10.24
N ASP A 129 4.07 11.43 -11.37
CA ASP A 129 4.02 12.84 -11.73
C ASP A 129 2.81 13.12 -12.62
N ALA A 130 1.93 14.03 -12.19
CA ALA A 130 0.76 14.40 -12.98
C ALA A 130 1.12 14.97 -14.37
N ARG A 131 2.34 15.50 -14.56
CA ARG A 131 2.86 15.99 -15.86
C ARG A 131 3.12 14.87 -16.85
N ASP A 132 3.40 13.67 -16.35
CA ASP A 132 3.64 12.47 -17.17
C ASP A 132 2.35 11.72 -17.53
N ARG A 133 1.18 12.23 -17.10
CA ARG A 133 -0.10 11.58 -17.37
C ARG A 133 -0.33 11.44 -18.85
N PHE A 134 -0.76 10.25 -19.24
CA PHE A 134 -1.10 9.86 -20.61
C PHE A 134 0.10 9.90 -21.57
N THR A 135 1.33 10.02 -21.05
CA THR A 135 2.52 9.92 -21.87
C THR A 135 2.94 8.46 -21.98
N PHE A 136 3.25 8.02 -23.20
CA PHE A 136 3.68 6.66 -23.49
C PHE A 136 4.99 6.70 -24.25
N ARG A 137 5.81 5.67 -24.02
CA ARG A 137 7.14 5.59 -24.63
C ARG A 137 7.03 5.45 -26.15
N THR A 138 7.83 6.20 -26.90
CA THR A 138 7.95 6.05 -28.35
C THR A 138 8.39 4.63 -28.71
N ALA A 139 7.52 3.87 -29.39
CA ALA A 139 7.84 2.52 -29.82
C ALA A 139 8.87 2.53 -30.98
N PRO A 140 9.77 1.53 -31.06
CA PRO A 140 10.59 1.31 -32.24
C PRO A 140 9.72 1.15 -33.51
N LEU A 141 10.19 1.66 -34.66
CA LEU A 141 9.48 1.49 -35.94
C LEU A 141 10.01 0.32 -36.80
N ARG A 142 11.01 -0.42 -36.32
CA ARG A 142 11.45 -1.65 -36.98
C ARG A 142 10.33 -2.69 -36.95
N ASN A 143 10.05 -3.32 -38.10
CA ASN A 143 8.98 -4.30 -38.26
C ASN A 143 7.58 -3.78 -37.88
N VAL A 144 7.37 -2.46 -37.87
CA VAL A 144 6.11 -1.85 -37.41
C VAL A 144 4.91 -2.32 -38.23
N GLU A 145 5.08 -2.67 -39.50
CA GLU A 145 4.03 -3.24 -40.35
C GLU A 145 3.33 -4.47 -39.72
N LEU A 146 4.05 -5.22 -38.88
CA LEU A 146 3.57 -6.47 -38.28
C LEU A 146 2.86 -6.27 -36.93
N THR A 147 2.79 -5.04 -36.42
CA THR A 147 2.34 -4.76 -35.04
C THR A 147 0.93 -4.19 -34.94
N ALA A 148 0.11 -4.34 -35.98
CA ALA A 148 -1.29 -3.90 -35.92
C ALA A 148 -2.07 -4.66 -34.82
N PRO A 149 -3.04 -4.01 -34.13
CA PRO A 149 -3.40 -2.60 -34.22
C PRO A 149 -2.40 -1.66 -33.55
N TYR A 150 -2.36 -0.41 -34.00
CA TYR A 150 -1.32 0.57 -33.70
C TYR A 150 -1.65 1.50 -32.54
N LEU A 151 -0.59 2.06 -31.94
CA LEU A 151 -0.57 2.90 -30.72
C LEU A 151 -0.87 2.10 -29.44
N HIS A 152 -0.59 2.69 -28.27
CA HIS A 152 -0.56 1.97 -26.99
C HIS A 152 -1.88 1.25 -26.63
N SER A 153 -3.02 1.76 -27.11
CA SER A 153 -4.35 1.19 -26.88
C SER A 153 -4.88 0.33 -28.04
N GLY A 154 -4.14 0.24 -29.14
CA GLY A 154 -4.61 -0.40 -30.38
C GLY A 154 -5.73 0.40 -31.07
N ALA A 155 -5.72 1.73 -30.95
CA ALA A 155 -6.80 2.61 -31.44
C ALA A 155 -7.03 2.56 -32.95
N TYR A 156 -6.00 2.22 -33.73
CA TYR A 156 -6.07 2.26 -35.20
C TYR A 156 -5.62 0.93 -35.81
N PRO A 157 -6.38 0.37 -36.77
CA PRO A 157 -6.07 -0.92 -37.37
C PRO A 157 -5.01 -0.85 -38.48
N THR A 158 -4.68 0.34 -38.99
CA THR A 158 -3.73 0.51 -40.11
C THR A 158 -2.71 1.63 -39.83
N LEU A 159 -1.55 1.55 -40.49
CA LEU A 159 -0.52 2.58 -40.40
C LEU A 159 -1.02 3.92 -40.97
N GLU A 160 -1.84 3.90 -42.02
CA GLU A 160 -2.42 5.12 -42.60
C GLU A 160 -3.21 5.91 -41.55
N LEU A 161 -4.02 5.22 -40.74
CA LEU A 161 -4.83 5.84 -39.70
C LEU A 161 -3.98 6.30 -38.51
N ALA A 162 -2.95 5.54 -38.14
CA ALA A 162 -2.00 5.96 -37.12
C ALA A 162 -1.23 7.23 -37.54
N ILE A 163 -0.80 7.33 -38.80
CA ILE A 163 -0.13 8.53 -39.34
C ILE A 163 -1.14 9.68 -39.49
N ALA A 164 -2.37 9.41 -39.92
CA ALA A 164 -3.43 10.42 -39.96
C ALA A 164 -3.74 10.99 -38.57
N HIS A 165 -3.66 10.18 -37.51
CA HIS A 165 -3.74 10.66 -36.13
C HIS A 165 -2.62 11.64 -35.82
N HIS A 166 -1.37 11.34 -36.16
CA HIS A 166 -0.26 12.29 -35.98
C HIS A 166 -0.42 13.57 -36.82
N ALA A 167 -1.12 13.49 -37.97
CA ALA A 167 -1.40 14.65 -38.81
C ALA A 167 -2.42 15.61 -38.18
N ASP A 168 -3.35 15.11 -37.34
CA ASP A 168 -4.37 15.91 -36.65
C ASP A 168 -4.81 15.23 -35.34
N ILE A 169 -3.96 15.27 -34.31
CA ILE A 169 -4.23 14.54 -33.05
C ILE A 169 -5.51 15.06 -32.38
N ASN A 170 -5.80 16.36 -32.48
CA ASN A 170 -6.97 16.98 -31.86
C ASN A 170 -8.26 16.59 -32.59
N GLY A 171 -8.28 16.69 -33.92
CA GLY A 171 -9.45 16.34 -34.72
C GLY A 171 -9.77 14.85 -34.65
N MET A 172 -8.76 14.00 -34.74
CA MET A 172 -8.90 12.55 -34.68
C MET A 172 -9.34 12.06 -33.29
N ALA A 173 -8.79 12.63 -32.22
CA ALA A 173 -9.19 12.35 -30.85
C ALA A 173 -10.64 12.79 -30.57
N ALA A 174 -11.03 14.00 -30.99
CA ALA A 174 -12.35 14.55 -30.75
C ALA A 174 -13.48 13.88 -31.56
N SER A 175 -13.14 13.29 -32.71
CA SER A 175 -14.09 12.62 -33.60
C SER A 175 -13.97 11.09 -33.58
N TYR A 176 -13.19 10.53 -32.65
CA TYR A 176 -12.92 9.10 -32.60
C TYR A 176 -14.21 8.29 -32.40
N ASP A 177 -14.48 7.41 -33.36
CA ASP A 177 -15.59 6.47 -33.32
C ASP A 177 -15.04 5.04 -33.41
N PRO A 178 -15.05 4.27 -32.31
CA PRO A 178 -14.52 2.91 -32.31
C PRO A 178 -15.24 1.98 -33.29
N SER A 179 -16.48 2.28 -33.67
CA SER A 179 -17.23 1.44 -34.60
C SER A 179 -16.73 1.56 -36.05
N GLN A 180 -15.93 2.58 -36.34
CA GLN A 180 -15.29 2.79 -37.63
C GLN A 180 -13.90 2.13 -37.70
N PHE A 181 -13.27 1.88 -36.54
CA PHE A 181 -11.86 1.49 -36.48
C PHE A 181 -11.62 0.12 -35.82
N LEU A 182 -12.56 -0.40 -35.02
CA LEU A 182 -12.40 -1.66 -34.28
C LEU A 182 -13.46 -2.70 -34.66
N PRO A 183 -13.13 -4.01 -34.61
CA PRO A 183 -14.13 -5.06 -34.72
C PRO A 183 -15.17 -4.99 -33.57
N PRO A 184 -16.44 -5.41 -33.79
CA PRO A 184 -17.48 -5.40 -32.76
C PRO A 184 -17.14 -6.16 -31.48
N ALA A 185 -16.23 -7.14 -31.54
CA ALA A 185 -15.74 -7.87 -30.38
C ALA A 185 -15.03 -6.97 -29.33
N PHE A 186 -14.57 -5.79 -29.73
CA PHE A 186 -13.89 -4.81 -28.87
C PHE A 186 -14.82 -3.67 -28.40
N TYR A 187 -16.10 -3.68 -28.76
CA TYR A 187 -17.01 -2.58 -28.36
C TYR A 187 -17.31 -2.59 -26.86
N SER A 188 -17.32 -3.77 -26.22
CA SER A 188 -17.48 -3.89 -24.78
C SER A 188 -16.33 -3.26 -23.99
N SER A 189 -15.14 -3.16 -24.60
CA SER A 189 -13.94 -2.52 -24.06
C SER A 189 -13.81 -1.04 -24.43
N VAL A 190 -14.66 -0.50 -25.30
CA VAL A 190 -14.62 0.93 -25.64
C VAL A 190 -15.48 1.73 -24.67
N ARG A 191 -14.96 2.86 -24.20
CA ARG A 191 -15.66 3.80 -23.31
C ARG A 191 -15.60 5.23 -23.84
N PRO A 192 -16.46 6.13 -23.34
CA PRO A 192 -16.45 7.54 -23.73
C PRO A 192 -15.07 8.13 -23.45
N TYR A 193 -14.38 8.54 -24.51
CA TYR A 193 -13.10 9.21 -24.44
C TYR A 193 -13.32 10.72 -24.56
N ASN A 194 -12.80 11.48 -23.59
CA ASN A 194 -12.82 12.94 -23.65
C ASN A 194 -11.38 13.47 -23.74
N PRO A 195 -10.93 13.89 -24.93
CA PRO A 195 -9.55 14.35 -25.11
C PRO A 195 -9.20 15.61 -24.31
N GLN A 196 -10.19 16.36 -23.83
CA GLN A 196 -9.94 17.54 -22.98
C GLN A 196 -9.25 17.16 -21.67
N ASP A 197 -9.48 15.96 -21.16
CA ASP A 197 -8.93 15.49 -19.89
C ASP A 197 -7.41 15.20 -20.00
N GLN A 198 -6.91 15.05 -21.23
CA GLN A 198 -5.50 14.76 -21.52
C GLN A 198 -4.76 15.94 -22.15
N LEU A 199 -5.46 17.01 -22.54
CA LEU A 199 -4.89 18.11 -23.33
C LEU A 199 -3.74 18.84 -22.62
N ALA A 200 -3.78 18.90 -21.28
CA ALA A 200 -2.76 19.58 -20.47
C ALA A 200 -1.36 18.96 -20.56
N THR A 201 -1.25 17.68 -20.94
CA THR A 201 0.03 16.95 -21.05
C THR A 201 0.37 16.58 -22.50
N ALA A 202 -0.42 17.04 -23.48
CA ALA A 202 -0.21 16.73 -24.90
C ALA A 202 1.18 17.17 -25.39
N ALA A 203 1.80 16.35 -26.25
CA ALA A 203 3.12 16.61 -26.82
C ALA A 203 3.13 17.94 -27.61
N PRO A 204 3.92 18.95 -27.18
CA PRO A 204 3.93 20.26 -27.83
C PRO A 204 4.33 20.22 -29.31
N GLU A 205 5.15 19.24 -29.69
CA GLU A 205 5.64 19.06 -31.07
C GLU A 205 4.54 18.61 -32.04
N LEU A 206 3.45 18.02 -31.54
CA LEU A 206 2.39 17.42 -32.34
C LEU A 206 1.01 18.02 -32.05
N ILE A 207 0.91 18.94 -31.09
CA ILE A 207 -0.37 19.56 -30.69
C ILE A 207 -1.05 20.32 -31.83
N ASP A 208 -0.27 20.87 -32.76
CA ASP A 208 -0.77 21.57 -33.96
C ASP A 208 -0.93 20.63 -35.18
N GLY A 209 -0.62 19.34 -35.02
CA GLY A 209 -0.62 18.34 -36.08
C GLY A 209 0.52 18.47 -37.10
N LEU A 210 0.67 17.47 -37.97
CA LEU A 210 1.62 17.47 -39.07
C LEU A 210 0.89 17.74 -40.41
N PRO A 211 1.31 18.73 -41.23
CA PRO A 211 0.63 19.10 -42.46
C PRO A 211 0.91 18.09 -43.59
N LEU A 212 0.30 16.91 -43.49
CA LEU A 212 0.44 15.79 -44.41
C LEU A 212 -0.75 15.69 -45.38
N SER A 213 -0.47 15.55 -46.67
CA SER A 213 -1.47 15.16 -47.67
C SER A 213 -1.69 13.64 -47.70
N GLU A 214 -2.83 13.19 -48.26
CA GLU A 214 -3.12 11.76 -48.44
C GLU A 214 -2.00 11.00 -49.18
N GLN A 215 -1.37 11.64 -50.17
CA GLN A 215 -0.26 11.05 -50.91
C GLN A 215 1.01 10.95 -50.05
N GLU A 216 1.28 11.94 -49.19
CA GLU A 216 2.42 11.90 -48.27
C GLU A 216 2.22 10.83 -47.19
N ILE A 217 0.99 10.62 -46.71
CA ILE A 217 0.67 9.51 -45.80
C ILE A 217 0.94 8.17 -46.49
N ALA A 218 0.48 7.99 -47.73
CA ALA A 218 0.72 6.75 -48.49
C ALA A 218 2.21 6.52 -48.80
N ASP A 219 2.98 7.58 -49.05
CA ASP A 219 4.42 7.49 -49.25
C ASP A 219 5.14 7.13 -47.92
N LEU A 220 4.71 7.69 -46.78
CA LEU A 220 5.22 7.36 -45.44
C LEU A 220 4.92 5.90 -45.05
N VAL A 221 3.70 5.41 -45.29
CA VAL A 221 3.37 3.99 -45.03
C VAL A 221 4.30 3.09 -45.83
N ALA A 222 4.47 3.36 -47.13
CA ALA A 222 5.37 2.56 -47.97
C ALA A 222 6.79 2.53 -47.41
N PHE A 223 7.29 3.67 -46.90
CA PHE A 223 8.58 3.74 -46.23
C PHE A 223 8.64 2.92 -44.94
N LEU A 224 7.62 2.99 -44.07
CA LEU A 224 7.57 2.17 -42.85
C LEU A 224 7.55 0.67 -43.15
N GLN A 225 6.91 0.23 -44.23
CA GLN A 225 6.97 -1.15 -44.70
C GLN A 225 8.38 -1.57 -45.16
N ALA A 226 9.19 -0.61 -45.63
CA ALA A 226 10.59 -0.87 -45.96
C ALA A 226 11.50 -1.05 -44.73
N LEU A 227 10.96 -0.82 -43.53
CA LEU A 227 11.64 -1.08 -42.25
C LEU A 227 11.37 -2.49 -41.72
N THR A 228 10.57 -3.29 -42.44
CA THR A 228 10.25 -4.68 -42.12
C THR A 228 11.32 -5.61 -42.68
N ASP A 229 11.91 -6.41 -41.80
CA ASP A 229 12.74 -7.54 -42.16
C ASP A 229 11.85 -8.66 -42.76
N PRO A 230 12.13 -9.16 -43.98
CA PRO A 230 11.35 -10.24 -44.58
C PRO A 230 11.26 -11.51 -43.72
N ASP A 231 12.28 -11.80 -42.92
CA ASP A 231 12.32 -12.99 -42.05
C ASP A 231 11.45 -12.80 -40.80
N ALA A 232 11.04 -11.56 -40.47
CA ALA A 232 10.10 -11.30 -39.37
C ALA A 232 8.64 -11.66 -39.71
N VAL A 233 8.32 -11.88 -40.98
CA VAL A 233 6.95 -12.15 -41.45
C VAL A 233 6.51 -13.58 -41.11
N ASP A 234 7.43 -14.53 -41.11
CA ASP A 234 7.14 -15.95 -40.88
C ASP A 234 8.16 -16.57 -39.93
N LEU A 235 7.79 -16.68 -38.66
CA LEU A 235 8.64 -17.25 -37.61
C LEU A 235 8.48 -18.77 -37.45
N HIS A 236 7.70 -19.45 -38.30
CA HIS A 236 7.42 -20.87 -38.11
C HIS A 236 8.67 -21.73 -38.23
N GLU A 237 9.70 -21.28 -38.94
CA GLU A 237 10.97 -21.99 -39.04
C GLU A 237 11.72 -22.09 -37.70
N PHE A 238 11.45 -21.17 -36.76
CA PHE A 238 12.04 -21.19 -35.41
C PHE A 238 11.29 -22.13 -34.46
N ILE A 239 10.13 -22.66 -34.85
CA ILE A 239 9.36 -23.60 -34.04
C ILE A 239 9.92 -25.01 -34.30
N PRO A 240 10.56 -25.66 -33.31
CA PRO A 240 11.07 -27.01 -33.52
C PRO A 240 9.92 -28.00 -33.74
N GLU A 241 10.15 -29.12 -34.42
CA GLU A 241 9.10 -30.16 -34.57
C GLU A 241 8.77 -30.87 -33.24
N SER A 242 9.74 -30.91 -32.32
CA SER A 242 9.60 -31.47 -30.98
C SER A 242 10.71 -30.93 -30.06
N VAL A 243 10.47 -30.93 -28.75
CA VAL A 243 11.50 -30.61 -27.76
C VAL A 243 12.15 -31.87 -27.17
N PRO A 244 13.45 -31.85 -26.84
CA PRO A 244 14.16 -32.99 -26.25
C PRO A 244 13.54 -33.56 -24.96
N SER A 245 12.72 -32.78 -24.25
CA SER A 245 11.97 -33.21 -23.06
C SER A 245 10.80 -34.14 -23.38
N GLY A 246 10.34 -34.19 -24.65
CA GLY A 246 9.13 -34.90 -25.06
C GLY A 246 7.83 -34.22 -24.64
N LEU A 247 7.89 -33.00 -24.09
CA LEU A 247 6.70 -32.20 -23.82
C LEU A 247 6.02 -31.81 -25.14
N PRO A 248 4.68 -31.76 -25.18
CA PRO A 248 3.98 -31.28 -26.36
C PRO A 248 4.35 -29.82 -26.61
N LEU A 249 4.53 -29.48 -27.88
CA LEU A 249 4.54 -28.08 -28.31
C LEU A 249 3.10 -27.60 -28.40
N ASP A 250 2.88 -26.32 -28.10
CA ASP A 250 1.60 -25.72 -28.37
C ASP A 250 1.30 -25.84 -29.87
N PRO A 251 0.08 -26.28 -30.25
CA PRO A 251 -0.24 -26.48 -31.65
C PRO A 251 -0.17 -25.13 -32.38
N VAL A 252 0.68 -25.05 -33.41
CA VAL A 252 0.68 -23.92 -34.35
C VAL A 252 -0.73 -23.81 -34.93
N PRO A 253 -1.46 -22.69 -34.73
CA PRO A 253 -2.83 -22.57 -35.21
C PRO A 253 -2.86 -22.64 -36.74
N THR A 254 -3.30 -23.77 -37.30
CA THR A 254 -3.50 -23.86 -38.76
C THR A 254 -4.79 -23.16 -39.14
N GLY A 255 -4.68 -22.07 -39.91
CA GLY A 255 -5.84 -21.37 -40.46
C GLY A 255 -6.47 -20.34 -39.50
N LEU A 256 -5.68 -19.39 -39.01
CA LEU A 256 -6.20 -18.15 -38.44
C LEU A 256 -6.83 -17.27 -39.55
N THR A 257 -7.94 -17.70 -40.13
CA THR A 257 -8.99 -16.75 -40.49
C THR A 257 -9.74 -16.44 -39.22
N VAL A 258 -9.55 -15.25 -38.67
CA VAL A 258 -10.23 -14.76 -37.46
C VAL A 258 -11.74 -15.02 -37.59
N PRO A 259 -12.33 -15.98 -36.84
CA PRO A 259 -13.77 -16.16 -36.81
C PRO A 259 -14.33 -15.11 -35.85
N SER A 260 -15.14 -14.21 -36.37
CA SER A 260 -15.96 -13.29 -35.58
C SER A 260 -16.91 -14.10 -34.68
N GLY A 261 -16.65 -14.16 -33.37
CA GLY A 261 -17.61 -14.62 -32.38
C GLY A 261 -16.98 -15.41 -31.24
N VAL A 262 -16.75 -14.74 -30.11
CA VAL A 262 -16.45 -15.38 -28.82
C VAL A 262 -17.76 -15.77 -28.14
N ALA A 263 -17.82 -17.02 -27.67
CA ALA A 263 -18.93 -17.55 -26.89
C ALA A 263 -18.95 -16.93 -25.48
N ASN A 264 -20.16 -16.55 -25.05
CA ASN A 264 -20.46 -15.98 -23.74
C ASN A 264 -20.16 -16.97 -22.60
N GLY A 265 -19.06 -16.77 -21.87
CA GLY A 265 -18.94 -17.17 -20.48
C GLY A 265 -19.05 -15.92 -19.62
N GLY A 266 -20.24 -15.68 -19.04
CA GLY A 266 -20.51 -14.47 -18.26
C GLY A 266 -19.85 -14.54 -16.88
N GLU A 267 -19.05 -13.53 -16.54
CA GLU A 267 -18.75 -13.19 -15.15
C GLU A 267 -20.01 -12.61 -14.49
N THR A 268 -20.49 -13.31 -13.47
CA THR A 268 -21.57 -12.80 -12.62
C THR A 268 -20.99 -11.85 -11.57
N ALA A 269 -21.38 -10.58 -11.65
CA ALA A 269 -21.21 -9.62 -10.56
C ALA A 269 -21.92 -10.12 -9.29
N VAL A 270 -21.21 -10.13 -8.16
CA VAL A 270 -21.77 -10.46 -6.84
C VAL A 270 -22.47 -9.21 -6.29
N ALA A 271 -23.76 -9.32 -5.99
CA ALA A 271 -24.56 -8.22 -5.46
C ALA A 271 -24.25 -7.98 -3.98
N ASN A 272 -24.14 -6.72 -3.57
CA ASN A 272 -24.18 -6.29 -2.17
C ASN A 272 -25.51 -6.76 -1.55
N THR A 273 -25.44 -7.71 -0.62
CA THR A 273 -26.57 -8.01 0.26
C THR A 273 -26.32 -7.33 1.60
N ALA A 274 -26.93 -6.17 1.81
CA ALA A 274 -27.15 -5.67 3.17
C ALA A 274 -27.93 -6.77 3.94
N PRO A 275 -27.64 -7.01 5.22
CA PRO A 275 -28.33 -8.03 6.00
C PRO A 275 -29.83 -7.75 6.08
N GLU A 276 -30.63 -8.83 6.11
CA GLU A 276 -32.05 -8.75 6.49
C GLU A 276 -32.14 -8.22 7.95
N PRO A 277 -33.15 -7.40 8.30
CA PRO A 277 -33.30 -6.80 9.64
C PRO A 277 -33.39 -7.78 10.82
N ASP A 278 -33.48 -9.08 10.56
CA ASP A 278 -33.78 -10.13 11.53
C ASP A 278 -32.56 -10.98 11.95
N GLU A 279 -31.36 -10.75 11.41
CA GLU A 279 -30.13 -11.42 11.91
C GLU A 279 -29.56 -10.65 13.12
N ILE A 280 -29.52 -11.32 14.27
CA ILE A 280 -29.26 -10.74 15.59
C ILE A 280 -27.80 -11.00 15.99
N THR A 281 -26.96 -9.97 16.03
CA THR A 281 -25.79 -9.95 16.94
C THR A 281 -26.24 -9.34 18.29
N THR A 282 -25.66 -9.81 19.40
CA THR A 282 -25.88 -9.21 20.73
C THR A 282 -24.84 -8.15 21.08
N LEU A 283 -23.73 -8.11 20.31
CA LEU A 283 -22.66 -7.13 20.43
C LEU A 283 -23.22 -5.71 20.28
N GLN A 284 -22.84 -4.83 21.20
CA GLN A 284 -23.32 -3.45 21.22
C GLN A 284 -22.22 -2.50 21.67
N PHE A 285 -21.89 -1.51 20.86
CA PHE A 285 -21.04 -0.40 21.27
C PHE A 285 -21.88 0.75 21.83
N SER A 286 -21.35 1.41 22.85
CA SER A 286 -21.89 2.66 23.37
C SER A 286 -20.77 3.63 23.74
N ASN A 287 -20.95 4.93 23.47
CA ASN A 287 -19.95 5.91 23.86
C ASN A 287 -20.13 6.29 25.33
N VAL A 288 -19.15 5.93 26.16
CA VAL A 288 -19.16 6.15 27.61
C VAL A 288 -18.12 7.16 28.09
N ALA A 289 -17.43 7.88 27.18
CA ALA A 289 -16.32 8.77 27.55
C ALA A 289 -16.69 9.76 28.68
N ALA A 290 -17.85 10.40 28.59
CA ALA A 290 -18.31 11.36 29.60
C ALA A 290 -18.65 10.68 30.94
N GLN A 291 -19.25 9.49 30.90
CA GLN A 291 -19.62 8.69 32.06
C GLN A 291 -18.39 8.11 32.76
N ALA A 292 -17.36 7.77 31.99
CA ALA A 292 -16.09 7.28 32.46
C ALA A 292 -15.17 8.41 32.96
N GLY A 293 -15.52 9.69 32.77
CA GLY A 293 -14.75 10.83 33.32
C GLY A 293 -13.67 11.39 32.38
N LEU A 294 -13.67 11.02 31.10
CA LEU A 294 -12.76 11.56 30.08
C LEU A 294 -13.15 13.01 29.70
N ASN A 295 -12.67 13.96 30.51
CA ASN A 295 -12.90 15.38 30.33
C ASN A 295 -11.76 16.02 29.52
N PHE A 296 -11.66 15.68 28.24
CA PHE A 296 -10.68 16.22 27.30
C PHE A 296 -11.37 16.93 26.13
N GLN A 297 -10.73 17.96 25.57
CA GLN A 297 -11.18 18.57 24.33
C GLN A 297 -9.98 18.92 23.44
N HIS A 298 -9.94 18.34 22.23
CA HIS A 298 -8.86 18.59 21.27
C HIS A 298 -8.80 20.06 20.88
N GLY A 299 -7.62 20.65 20.87
CA GLY A 299 -7.38 22.10 20.86
C GLY A 299 -7.56 22.80 19.50
N ALA A 300 -7.69 22.06 18.40
CA ALA A 300 -7.92 22.68 17.10
C ALA A 300 -9.30 23.36 16.99
N PHE A 301 -9.33 24.46 16.26
CA PHE A 301 -10.51 25.07 15.62
C PHE A 301 -11.53 25.68 16.61
N ARG A 302 -11.05 26.52 17.54
CA ARG A 302 -11.87 27.27 18.52
C ARG A 302 -12.50 28.56 17.99
N THR A 303 -11.84 29.23 17.06
CA THR A 303 -12.19 30.55 16.54
C THR A 303 -12.65 30.50 15.08
N GLY A 304 -12.45 29.36 14.43
CA GLY A 304 -12.80 29.07 13.04
C GLY A 304 -12.11 27.76 12.60
N ILE A 305 -12.25 27.39 11.33
CA ILE A 305 -11.55 26.25 10.73
C ILE A 305 -10.55 26.80 9.70
N PRO A 306 -9.35 27.23 10.12
CA PRO A 306 -8.28 27.61 9.19
C PRO A 306 -7.79 26.40 8.40
N ALA A 307 -7.19 26.65 7.23
CA ALA A 307 -6.52 25.62 6.43
C ALA A 307 -5.15 25.27 7.03
N ASP A 308 -5.17 24.60 8.19
CA ASP A 308 -3.99 24.21 8.96
C ASP A 308 -3.83 22.68 8.94
N PRO A 309 -2.91 22.15 8.11
CA PRO A 309 -2.72 20.70 7.97
C PRO A 309 -2.42 19.96 9.27
N VAL A 310 -1.53 20.50 10.11
CA VAL A 310 -1.10 19.84 11.35
C VAL A 310 -2.29 19.67 12.29
N ALA A 311 -3.11 20.72 12.42
CA ALA A 311 -4.32 20.69 13.22
C ALA A 311 -5.42 19.78 12.63
N MET A 312 -5.44 19.57 11.31
CA MET A 312 -6.39 18.66 10.63
C MET A 312 -5.98 17.19 10.70
N MET A 313 -4.70 16.87 10.86
CA MET A 313 -4.17 15.50 10.81
C MET A 313 -3.97 14.86 12.17
N GLY A 314 -3.61 15.64 13.20
CA GLY A 314 -3.60 15.15 14.59
C GLY A 314 -5.01 14.73 15.03
N ALA A 315 -5.23 14.11 16.19
CA ALA A 315 -4.24 13.59 17.12
C ALA A 315 -4.54 12.13 17.45
N GLY A 316 -3.49 11.41 17.84
CA GLY A 316 -3.48 10.02 18.27
C GLY A 316 -3.71 9.85 19.77
N LEU A 317 -3.49 8.63 20.26
CA LEU A 317 -3.66 8.23 21.65
C LEU A 317 -2.95 6.92 21.98
N CYS A 318 -2.64 6.71 23.27
CA CYS A 318 -1.95 5.52 23.75
C CYS A 318 -2.63 4.95 24.99
N TRP A 319 -2.81 3.64 25.02
CA TRP A 319 -3.02 2.90 26.25
C TRP A 319 -1.68 2.62 26.93
N ILE A 320 -1.63 2.79 28.25
CA ILE A 320 -0.42 2.59 29.06
C ILE A 320 -0.83 2.31 30.51
N ASP A 321 -0.30 1.26 31.13
CA ASP A 321 -0.39 1.08 32.60
C ASP A 321 0.84 1.77 33.23
N TYR A 322 0.76 3.10 33.41
CA TYR A 322 1.96 3.87 33.76
C TYR A 322 2.39 3.69 35.22
N ASP A 323 1.47 3.25 36.08
CA ASP A 323 1.72 3.03 37.51
C ASP A 323 1.63 1.56 37.95
N GLN A 324 1.55 0.63 37.00
CA GLN A 324 1.52 -0.82 37.19
C GLN A 324 0.42 -1.28 38.16
N ASP A 325 -0.74 -0.62 38.13
CA ASP A 325 -1.88 -1.00 38.97
C ASP A 325 -2.83 -2.01 38.30
N GLY A 326 -2.51 -2.42 37.07
CA GLY A 326 -3.24 -3.40 36.28
C GLY A 326 -4.44 -2.83 35.53
N TRP A 327 -4.61 -1.50 35.53
CA TRP A 327 -5.64 -0.81 34.76
C TRP A 327 -4.98 0.02 33.67
N GLN A 328 -5.42 -0.16 32.41
CA GLN A 328 -4.88 0.63 31.32
C GLN A 328 -5.30 2.10 31.47
N ASP A 329 -4.33 2.99 31.59
CA ASP A 329 -4.50 4.43 31.57
C ASP A 329 -4.48 4.96 30.14
N LEU A 330 -5.06 6.14 29.92
CA LEU A 330 -5.24 6.69 28.58
C LEU A 330 -4.46 7.99 28.42
N TYR A 331 -3.50 8.02 27.50
CA TYR A 331 -2.80 9.23 27.07
C TYR A 331 -3.39 9.76 25.76
N LEU A 332 -3.89 11.00 25.79
CA LEU A 332 -4.48 11.70 24.64
C LEU A 332 -3.51 12.78 24.14
N VAL A 333 -3.10 12.67 22.88
CA VAL A 333 -2.29 13.69 22.22
C VAL A 333 -3.21 14.86 21.83
N ASN A 334 -2.69 16.07 21.93
CA ASN A 334 -3.41 17.29 21.61
C ASN A 334 -2.67 18.10 20.55
N SER A 335 -3.41 18.94 19.85
CA SER A 335 -2.87 19.84 18.83
C SER A 335 -3.72 21.11 18.75
N TYR A 336 -3.21 22.11 18.04
CA TYR A 336 -3.87 23.39 17.83
C TYR A 336 -3.49 23.98 16.48
N ALA A 337 -4.37 24.82 15.94
CA ALA A 337 -4.07 25.58 14.73
C ALA A 337 -3.15 26.76 15.06
N GLU A 338 -2.16 27.02 14.20
CA GLU A 338 -1.16 28.06 14.38
C GLU A 338 -1.82 29.45 14.49
N GLU A 339 -2.85 29.71 13.68
CA GLU A 339 -3.63 30.95 13.71
C GLU A 339 -4.33 31.19 15.07
N GLU A 340 -4.52 30.15 15.88
CA GLU A 340 -5.22 30.21 17.17
C GLU A 340 -4.29 30.39 18.37
N MET A 341 -2.97 30.43 18.17
CA MET A 341 -2.01 30.64 19.25
C MET A 341 -2.33 31.88 20.09
N GLY A 342 -2.71 32.98 19.44
CA GLY A 342 -3.09 34.22 20.14
C GLY A 342 -4.37 34.08 20.97
N TYR A 343 -5.34 33.30 20.48
CA TYR A 343 -6.56 32.98 21.24
C TYR A 343 -6.22 32.17 22.50
N TRP A 344 -5.42 31.13 22.34
CA TRP A 344 -5.03 30.23 23.43
C TRP A 344 -4.22 30.95 24.51
N GLN A 345 -3.24 31.76 24.11
CA GLN A 345 -2.46 32.59 25.04
C GLN A 345 -3.35 33.55 25.86
N ALA A 346 -4.43 34.07 25.27
CA ALA A 346 -5.39 34.94 25.97
C ALA A 346 -6.36 34.16 26.89
N ASN A 347 -6.47 32.84 26.74
CA ASN A 347 -7.46 31.99 27.42
C ASN A 347 -6.84 30.89 28.29
N GLY A 348 -5.65 31.12 28.84
CA GLY A 348 -5.06 30.24 29.86
C GLY A 348 -3.88 29.38 29.39
N GLY A 349 -3.47 29.50 28.13
CA GLY A 349 -2.31 28.79 27.58
C GLY A 349 -2.66 27.97 26.34
N LEU A 350 -1.62 27.45 25.69
CA LEU A 350 -1.77 26.50 24.58
C LEU A 350 -2.41 25.19 25.08
N PRO A 351 -3.19 24.48 24.25
CA PRO A 351 -3.71 23.16 24.57
C PRO A 351 -2.59 22.20 24.91
N THR A 352 -2.82 21.34 25.90
CA THR A 352 -1.87 20.34 26.35
C THR A 352 -2.38 18.93 26.07
N ASN A 353 -1.46 17.99 25.87
CA ASN A 353 -1.75 16.57 25.97
C ASN A 353 -2.30 16.23 27.36
N ALA A 354 -2.95 15.07 27.50
CA ALA A 354 -3.54 14.67 28.76
C ALA A 354 -3.32 13.18 29.07
N LEU A 355 -2.87 12.88 30.29
CA LEU A 355 -2.86 11.52 30.86
C LEU A 355 -4.04 11.36 31.81
N PHE A 356 -4.87 10.37 31.54
CA PHE A 356 -6.01 10.00 32.37
C PHE A 356 -5.73 8.69 33.10
N ARG A 357 -5.59 8.77 34.43
CA ARG A 357 -5.47 7.58 35.25
C ARG A 357 -6.80 6.85 35.32
N ASN A 358 -6.81 5.56 34.98
CA ASN A 358 -7.93 4.67 35.11
C ASN A 358 -8.01 4.09 36.53
N GLN A 359 -9.19 4.19 37.14
CA GLN A 359 -9.46 3.67 38.46
C GLN A 359 -10.73 2.82 38.40
N GLN A 360 -10.59 1.60 37.89
CA GLN A 360 -11.70 0.65 37.77
C GLN A 360 -12.78 1.14 36.79
N GLY A 361 -12.37 1.52 35.58
CA GLY A 361 -13.25 2.06 34.54
C GLY A 361 -13.65 3.53 34.73
N GLN A 362 -12.98 4.25 35.65
CA GLN A 362 -13.21 5.66 35.92
C GLN A 362 -11.91 6.45 35.79
N PHE A 363 -11.90 7.41 34.87
CA PHE A 363 -10.75 8.20 34.51
C PHE A 363 -10.65 9.51 35.31
N SER A 364 -9.44 9.85 35.69
CA SER A 364 -9.09 11.14 36.29
C SER A 364 -7.87 11.75 35.61
N ASP A 365 -7.95 13.02 35.25
CA ASP A 365 -6.82 13.75 34.66
C ASP A 365 -5.70 13.93 35.71
N VAL A 366 -4.53 13.34 35.42
CA VAL A 366 -3.33 13.40 36.26
C VAL A 366 -2.18 14.14 35.58
N SER A 367 -2.42 14.78 34.45
CA SER A 367 -1.38 15.34 33.55
C SER A 367 -0.45 16.33 34.23
N ALA A 368 -0.99 17.17 35.11
CA ALA A 368 -0.21 18.18 35.83
C ALA A 368 0.64 17.56 36.95
N GLN A 369 0.15 16.50 37.58
CA GLN A 369 0.81 15.79 38.68
C GLN A 369 1.94 14.91 38.15
N THR A 370 1.74 14.28 37.00
CA THR A 370 2.70 13.39 36.36
C THR A 370 3.72 14.13 35.49
N GLY A 371 3.42 15.37 35.06
CA GLY A 371 4.28 16.15 34.18
C GLY A 371 4.10 15.85 32.69
N THR A 372 3.02 15.14 32.32
CA THR A 372 2.75 14.72 30.93
C THR A 372 1.92 15.71 30.12
N GLY A 373 1.45 16.79 30.76
CA GLY A 373 0.67 17.87 30.15
C GLY A 373 1.48 18.80 29.24
N LEU A 374 2.04 18.26 28.15
CA LEU A 374 2.88 18.99 27.21
C LEU A 374 2.05 19.83 26.24
N ALA A 375 2.44 21.09 26.03
CA ALA A 375 1.86 21.97 25.02
C ALA A 375 2.66 21.89 23.72
N LEU A 376 2.15 21.14 22.75
CA LEU A 376 2.76 20.90 21.44
C LEU A 376 1.69 20.75 20.35
N ARG A 377 2.09 20.86 19.09
CA ARG A 377 1.24 20.52 17.94
C ARG A 377 1.44 19.04 17.62
N GLY A 378 0.81 18.18 18.43
CA GLY A 378 1.07 16.75 18.45
C GLY A 378 0.33 15.99 17.37
N ASN A 379 0.95 14.88 16.96
CA ASN A 379 0.38 13.92 16.04
C ASN A 379 0.08 12.61 16.73
N GLY A 380 1.08 11.79 17.05
CA GLY A 380 0.90 10.45 17.61
C GLY A 380 1.66 10.23 18.90
N CYS A 381 1.48 9.04 19.46
CA CYS A 381 2.30 8.56 20.57
C CYS A 381 2.56 7.06 20.46
N ILE A 382 3.59 6.60 21.18
CA ILE A 382 3.88 5.18 21.46
C ILE A 382 4.18 5.01 22.94
N ALA A 383 3.68 3.92 23.54
CA ALA A 383 4.01 3.49 24.89
C ALA A 383 4.93 2.25 24.83
N ALA A 384 6.12 2.35 25.41
CA ALA A 384 7.10 1.26 25.47
C ALA A 384 8.08 1.50 26.62
N ASP A 385 8.60 0.44 27.23
CA ASP A 385 9.68 0.53 28.24
C ASP A 385 11.04 0.62 27.53
N PHE A 386 11.45 1.82 27.11
CA PHE A 386 12.65 2.01 26.28
C PHE A 386 13.96 1.79 27.05
N ASN A 387 13.94 1.87 28.37
CA ASN A 387 15.12 1.68 29.22
C ASN A 387 15.12 0.35 29.99
N LEU A 388 14.11 -0.49 29.78
CA LEU A 388 13.92 -1.82 30.39
C LEU A 388 13.98 -1.77 31.93
N ASP A 389 13.45 -0.70 32.53
CA ASP A 389 13.38 -0.55 33.99
C ASP A 389 12.08 -1.08 34.61
N GLY A 390 11.19 -1.59 33.75
CA GLY A 390 9.88 -2.15 34.06
C GLY A 390 8.75 -1.14 33.90
N TRP A 391 9.03 0.16 33.76
CA TRP A 391 8.00 1.20 33.69
C TRP A 391 7.85 1.70 32.25
N PRO A 392 6.67 1.57 31.62
CA PRO A 392 6.50 2.03 30.25
C PRO A 392 6.66 3.56 30.17
N ASP A 393 7.42 4.00 29.18
CA ASP A 393 7.65 5.39 28.80
C ASP A 393 6.66 5.83 27.71
N LEU A 394 6.66 7.13 27.38
CA LEU A 394 5.88 7.68 26.26
C LEU A 394 6.78 8.43 25.27
N TYR A 395 6.69 8.07 23.99
CA TYR A 395 7.22 8.85 22.88
C TYR A 395 6.09 9.57 22.15
N ILE A 396 6.25 10.87 21.86
CA ILE A 396 5.22 11.71 21.24
C ILE A 396 5.79 12.36 19.98
N THR A 397 5.10 12.19 18.86
CA THR A 397 5.44 12.84 17.58
C THR A 397 4.70 14.17 17.41
N ALA A 398 5.32 15.11 16.72
CA ALA A 398 4.77 16.46 16.53
C ALA A 398 5.21 17.11 15.21
N ASP A 399 4.55 18.22 14.87
CA ASP A 399 5.14 19.27 14.04
C ASP A 399 6.07 20.12 14.93
N GLY A 400 7.37 19.85 14.85
CA GLY A 400 8.38 20.35 15.77
C GLY A 400 9.05 19.23 16.55
N PRO A 401 9.82 19.54 17.61
CA PRO A 401 10.55 18.53 18.36
C PRO A 401 9.64 17.46 18.98
N ASN A 402 9.88 16.21 18.63
CA ASN A 402 9.30 15.04 19.30
C ASN A 402 9.79 14.98 20.76
N GLN A 403 8.98 14.34 21.61
CA GLN A 403 9.22 14.28 23.05
C GLN A 403 9.34 12.82 23.49
N LEU A 404 10.31 12.53 24.37
CA LEU A 404 10.42 11.24 25.06
C LEU A 404 10.25 11.51 26.55
N LEU A 405 9.17 11.00 27.12
CA LEU A 405 8.82 11.11 28.52
C LEU A 405 9.24 9.84 29.24
N TRP A 406 10.32 9.93 30.01
CA TRP A 406 10.84 8.83 30.82
C TRP A 406 9.99 8.65 32.09
N ASN A 407 9.37 7.50 32.26
CA ASN A 407 8.66 7.14 33.49
C ASN A 407 9.68 6.92 34.61
N GLN A 408 9.49 7.59 35.75
CA GLN A 408 10.44 7.51 36.87
C GLN A 408 10.09 6.40 37.88
N GLY A 409 9.01 5.66 37.64
CA GLY A 409 8.49 4.62 38.54
C GLY A 409 7.90 5.14 39.85
N ASP A 410 7.75 6.47 39.98
CA ASP A 410 7.11 7.13 41.13
C ASP A 410 5.81 7.85 40.76
N GLY A 411 5.28 7.57 39.56
CA GLY A 411 4.11 8.19 38.98
C GLY A 411 4.39 9.53 38.29
N THR A 412 5.65 9.91 38.11
CA THR A 412 6.04 11.11 37.35
C THR A 412 6.86 10.76 36.10
N PHE A 413 6.84 11.68 35.14
CA PHE A 413 7.59 11.59 33.90
C PHE A 413 8.58 12.74 33.76
N THR A 414 9.73 12.47 33.14
CA THR A 414 10.73 13.48 32.79
C THR A 414 10.95 13.52 31.28
N GLU A 415 10.75 14.69 30.67
CA GLU A 415 11.06 14.90 29.25
C GLU A 415 12.58 14.86 29.01
N GLY A 416 13.00 14.06 28.04
CA GLY A 416 14.41 13.87 27.69
C GLY A 416 14.68 13.54 26.23
N GLY A 417 13.75 13.79 25.30
CA GLY A 417 13.87 13.42 23.88
C GLY A 417 15.09 14.02 23.20
N ALA A 418 15.42 15.28 23.49
CA ALA A 418 16.62 15.93 22.95
C ALA A 418 17.93 15.36 23.53
N ALA A 419 17.93 14.97 24.81
CA ALA A 419 19.09 14.36 25.46
C ALA A 419 19.30 12.91 24.99
N ALA A 420 18.20 12.20 24.73
CA ALA A 420 18.19 10.85 24.19
C ALA A 420 18.54 10.81 22.69
N GLY A 421 18.42 11.93 21.97
CA GLY A 421 18.79 12.02 20.54
C GLY A 421 17.65 11.75 19.55
N VAL A 422 16.40 11.71 20.02
CA VAL A 422 15.21 11.34 19.23
C VAL A 422 14.27 12.51 18.93
N ALA A 423 14.72 13.74 19.13
CA ALA A 423 13.85 14.91 19.04
C ALA A 423 13.38 15.28 17.62
N ALA A 424 14.05 14.84 16.54
CA ALA A 424 13.73 15.12 15.12
C ALA A 424 12.77 16.30 14.88
N PRO A 425 13.25 17.55 14.77
CA PRO A 425 12.42 18.76 14.86
C PRO A 425 11.52 19.03 13.65
N GLU A 426 11.59 18.21 12.60
CA GLU A 426 10.67 18.21 11.47
C GLU A 426 9.27 17.67 11.82
N TRP A 427 8.34 17.65 10.87
CA TRP A 427 7.01 17.10 11.10
C TRP A 427 7.00 15.58 11.02
N ASN A 428 6.79 14.95 12.17
CA ASN A 428 6.68 13.51 12.34
C ASN A 428 5.25 13.06 12.67
N SER A 429 4.90 11.86 12.25
CA SER A 429 3.55 11.29 12.31
C SER A 429 3.53 9.99 13.13
N ALA A 430 3.58 8.83 12.50
CA ALA A 430 3.53 7.53 13.15
C ALA A 430 4.87 7.16 13.80
N ALA A 431 4.83 6.22 14.73
CA ALA A 431 6.00 5.56 15.29
C ALA A 431 5.69 4.08 15.54
N ALA A 432 6.73 3.24 15.52
CA ALA A 432 6.64 1.82 15.80
C ALA A 432 7.94 1.35 16.48
N VAL A 433 7.86 0.31 17.29
CA VAL A 433 8.99 -0.15 18.13
C VAL A 433 9.23 -1.65 17.95
N ALA A 434 10.52 -2.03 17.83
CA ALA A 434 10.98 -3.39 17.58
C ALA A 434 12.39 -3.60 18.16
N ASP A 435 12.90 -4.83 18.16
CA ASP A 435 14.33 -5.14 18.38
C ASP A 435 14.93 -5.59 17.04
N LEU A 436 15.54 -4.66 16.29
CA LEU A 436 15.94 -4.93 14.90
C LEU A 436 17.33 -5.57 14.82
N ASN A 437 18.21 -5.23 15.76
CA ASN A 437 19.58 -5.74 15.81
C ASN A 437 19.73 -6.97 16.74
N ASN A 438 18.70 -7.32 17.50
CA ASN A 438 18.62 -8.44 18.45
C ASN A 438 19.57 -8.28 19.64
N ASP A 439 19.69 -7.06 20.16
CA ASP A 439 20.44 -6.76 21.37
C ASP A 439 19.55 -6.71 22.63
N GLY A 440 18.24 -6.91 22.46
CA GLY A 440 17.23 -6.93 23.51
C GLY A 440 16.67 -5.56 23.87
N TRP A 441 17.14 -4.47 23.24
CA TRP A 441 16.67 -3.12 23.51
C TRP A 441 15.61 -2.66 22.49
N PRO A 442 14.61 -1.88 22.91
CA PRO A 442 13.62 -1.35 21.98
C PRO A 442 14.21 -0.25 21.08
N ASP A 443 14.28 -0.53 19.78
CA ASP A 443 14.58 0.39 18.69
C ASP A 443 13.33 1.15 18.25
N LEU A 444 13.51 2.37 17.73
CA LEU A 444 12.40 3.28 17.41
C LEU A 444 12.42 3.70 15.94
N PHE A 445 11.35 3.36 15.23
CA PHE A 445 11.02 3.92 13.93
C PHE A 445 10.03 5.09 14.08
N VAL A 446 10.26 6.16 13.31
CA VAL A 446 9.42 7.37 13.31
C VAL A 446 9.17 7.79 11.86
N ALA A 447 7.91 7.77 11.45
CA ALA A 447 7.51 8.24 10.14
C ALA A 447 7.53 9.78 10.09
N ALA A 448 8.01 10.33 8.98
CA ALA A 448 7.94 11.76 8.69
C ALA A 448 6.91 12.02 7.58
N TYR A 449 6.32 13.22 7.58
CA TYR A 449 5.21 13.52 6.68
C TYR A 449 5.59 14.48 5.54
N ILE A 450 5.53 15.80 5.75
CA ILE A 450 5.84 16.78 4.70
C ILE A 450 6.57 17.99 5.24
N ASN A 451 7.32 18.65 4.36
CA ASN A 451 7.92 19.93 4.64
C ASN A 451 6.96 21.08 4.27
N LEU A 452 6.27 21.64 5.27
CA LEU A 452 5.36 22.78 5.09
C LEU A 452 6.05 24.05 4.56
N GLU A 453 7.35 24.20 4.80
CA GLU A 453 8.14 25.35 4.32
C GLU A 453 8.62 25.18 2.87
N ASN A 454 8.58 23.95 2.33
CA ASN A 454 9.12 23.61 1.01
C ASN A 454 8.06 22.96 0.12
N LYS A 455 7.32 23.80 -0.61
CA LYS A 455 6.35 23.35 -1.62
C LYS A 455 7.04 22.87 -2.89
N ILE A 456 6.43 21.91 -3.58
CA ILE A 456 6.91 21.49 -4.89
C ILE A 456 6.76 22.61 -5.93
N PRO A 457 7.59 22.63 -6.99
CA PRO A 457 7.40 23.54 -8.12
C PRO A 457 6.05 23.28 -8.82
N HIS A 458 5.26 24.33 -9.04
CA HIS A 458 3.94 24.28 -9.70
C HIS A 458 2.89 23.43 -8.98
N PRO A 459 2.47 23.80 -7.75
CA PRO A 459 1.45 23.08 -7.00
C PRO A 459 0.12 23.03 -7.76
N SER A 460 -0.55 21.88 -7.67
CA SER A 460 -1.85 21.64 -8.30
C SER A 460 -3.03 22.08 -7.43
N GLY A 461 -2.76 22.47 -6.17
CA GLY A 461 -3.78 22.77 -5.17
C GLY A 461 -4.25 21.55 -4.41
N ALA A 462 -3.52 20.42 -4.50
CA ALA A 462 -3.83 19.16 -3.85
C ALA A 462 -2.90 18.93 -2.65
N PHE A 463 -3.49 18.70 -1.48
CA PHE A 463 -2.75 18.33 -0.27
C PHE A 463 -2.80 16.81 -0.06
N PRO A 464 -1.70 16.16 0.33
CA PRO A 464 -0.36 16.72 0.58
C PRO A 464 0.54 16.83 -0.65
N GLN A 465 0.03 16.51 -1.85
CA GLN A 465 0.86 16.37 -3.06
C GLN A 465 1.63 17.63 -3.45
N ASP A 466 1.17 18.79 -3.00
CA ASP A 466 1.81 20.10 -3.18
C ASP A 466 3.09 20.31 -2.32
N TYR A 467 3.47 19.36 -1.46
CA TYR A 467 4.63 19.45 -0.57
C TYR A 467 5.61 18.30 -0.78
N TYR A 468 6.89 18.59 -0.60
CA TYR A 468 7.91 17.54 -0.54
C TYR A 468 7.71 16.69 0.71
N GLY A 469 7.87 15.37 0.55
CA GLY A 469 7.95 14.44 1.68
C GLY A 469 9.18 14.71 2.54
N LEU A 470 9.21 14.11 3.73
CA LEU A 470 10.34 14.16 4.63
C LEU A 470 10.91 12.75 4.83
N PRO A 471 12.22 12.62 5.10
CA PRO A 471 12.78 11.32 5.43
C PRO A 471 12.31 10.84 6.79
N ASP A 472 11.82 9.60 6.84
CA ASP A 472 11.59 8.86 8.07
C ASP A 472 12.88 8.77 8.91
N ARG A 473 12.74 8.39 10.19
CA ARG A 473 13.85 8.19 11.11
C ARG A 473 13.83 6.80 11.69
N LEU A 474 15.00 6.17 11.71
CA LEU A 474 15.24 4.96 12.49
C LEU A 474 16.34 5.21 13.52
N TYR A 475 16.05 4.86 14.76
CA TYR A 475 16.91 5.04 15.90
C TYR A 475 17.21 3.68 16.55
N ILE A 476 18.50 3.37 16.71
CA ILE A 476 18.95 2.21 17.47
C ILE A 476 19.22 2.62 18.91
N ASN A 477 18.70 1.85 19.85
CA ASN A 477 18.86 2.09 21.28
C ASN A 477 20.26 1.67 21.73
N ASN A 478 20.96 2.54 22.48
CA ASN A 478 22.32 2.25 22.97
C ASN A 478 22.34 1.47 24.30
N GLY A 479 21.18 1.26 24.93
CA GLY A 479 21.07 0.64 26.26
C GLY A 479 21.55 1.53 27.41
N ASP A 480 21.74 2.82 27.17
CA ASP A 480 22.19 3.81 28.17
C ASP A 480 21.24 5.02 28.29
N GLY A 481 20.02 4.89 27.76
CA GLY A 481 19.01 5.95 27.70
C GLY A 481 19.22 6.94 26.53
N THR A 482 20.12 6.62 25.61
CA THR A 482 20.32 7.38 24.36
C THR A 482 20.13 6.49 23.13
N PHE A 483 19.89 7.15 22.00
CA PHE A 483 19.73 6.52 20.70
C PHE A 483 20.69 7.12 19.69
N HIS A 484 20.97 6.36 18.63
CA HIS A 484 21.66 6.89 17.46
C HIS A 484 20.85 6.63 16.18
N GLU A 485 20.76 7.65 15.34
CA GLU A 485 20.01 7.61 14.08
C GLU A 485 20.80 6.86 12.99
N VAL A 486 20.15 5.94 12.28
CA VAL A 486 20.78 5.05 11.29
C VAL A 486 20.04 4.97 9.94
N THR A 487 19.00 5.76 9.70
CA THR A 487 18.09 5.70 8.53
C THR A 487 18.83 5.57 7.20
N ALA A 488 19.82 6.45 6.96
CA ALA A 488 20.59 6.42 5.72
C ALA A 488 21.54 5.22 5.65
N GLN A 489 22.05 4.77 6.80
CA GLN A 489 22.96 3.62 6.90
C GLN A 489 22.24 2.32 6.58
N VAL A 490 20.99 2.17 7.02
CA VAL A 490 20.19 0.96 6.80
C VAL A 490 19.39 0.98 5.49
N GLY A 491 19.48 2.05 4.70
CA GLY A 491 18.82 2.13 3.38
C GLY A 491 17.38 2.65 3.39
N LEU A 492 16.92 3.28 4.47
CA LEU A 492 15.56 3.82 4.60
C LEU A 492 15.40 5.28 4.19
N ALA A 493 16.48 5.99 3.86
CA ALA A 493 16.39 7.44 3.59
C ALA A 493 15.62 7.73 2.29
N ARG A 494 14.33 8.08 2.41
CA ARG A 494 13.43 8.45 1.31
C ARG A 494 12.53 9.60 1.71
N GLU A 495 12.36 10.58 0.82
CA GLU A 495 11.48 11.73 1.06
C GLU A 495 10.03 11.36 0.70
N GLU A 496 9.33 10.73 1.65
CA GLU A 496 7.97 10.22 1.49
C GLU A 496 7.02 10.82 2.53
N ARG A 497 5.79 10.33 2.61
CA ARG A 497 4.69 10.92 3.39
C ARG A 497 4.07 9.87 4.30
N GLY A 498 4.85 9.36 5.23
CA GLY A 498 4.42 8.29 6.12
C GLY A 498 3.34 8.78 7.09
N LEU A 499 2.30 7.96 7.31
CA LEU A 499 1.21 8.22 8.26
C LEU A 499 0.84 7.02 9.13
N GLY A 500 1.26 5.82 8.74
CA GLY A 500 1.13 4.60 9.52
C GLY A 500 2.39 3.75 9.39
N ALA A 501 2.72 3.02 10.46
CA ALA A 501 3.83 2.09 10.45
C ALA A 501 3.55 0.92 11.39
N ILE A 502 3.99 -0.27 11.01
CA ILE A 502 3.88 -1.47 11.83
C ILE A 502 5.09 -2.38 11.57
N PHE A 503 5.58 -3.01 12.64
CA PHE A 503 6.52 -4.12 12.57
C PHE A 503 5.75 -5.43 12.78
N SER A 504 5.99 -6.42 11.92
CA SER A 504 5.34 -7.74 11.99
C SER A 504 6.20 -8.81 11.34
N ASP A 505 6.25 -10.02 11.90
CA ASP A 505 6.87 -11.21 11.30
C ASP A 505 5.92 -11.78 10.24
N LEU A 506 6.07 -11.33 8.99
CA LEU A 506 5.13 -11.63 7.92
C LEU A 506 5.51 -12.90 7.15
N ASP A 507 6.75 -13.36 7.26
CA ASP A 507 7.23 -14.59 6.62
C ASP A 507 7.54 -15.76 7.58
N ASP A 508 7.18 -15.61 8.86
CA ASP A 508 7.37 -16.59 9.95
C ASP A 508 8.86 -16.96 10.16
N ASP A 509 9.79 -16.03 9.89
CA ASP A 509 11.23 -16.28 9.97
C ASP A 509 11.92 -15.70 11.22
N GLY A 510 11.14 -15.05 12.08
CA GLY A 510 11.58 -14.46 13.34
C GLY A 510 12.33 -13.13 13.18
N ARG A 511 12.26 -12.51 11.99
CA ARG A 511 12.61 -11.11 11.77
C ARG A 511 11.34 -10.34 11.46
N LEU A 512 11.34 -9.05 11.80
CA LEU A 512 10.18 -8.21 11.59
C LEU A 512 10.33 -7.42 10.30
N GLU A 513 9.32 -7.52 9.45
CA GLU A 513 9.12 -6.62 8.33
C GLU A 513 8.57 -5.29 8.83
N LEU A 514 9.09 -4.20 8.26
CA LEU A 514 8.54 -2.87 8.42
C LEU A 514 7.59 -2.58 7.27
N TYR A 515 6.31 -2.35 7.59
CA TYR A 515 5.35 -1.78 6.65
C TYR A 515 5.10 -0.30 6.97
N ILE A 516 5.09 0.55 5.93
CA ILE A 516 4.84 1.98 6.03
C ILE A 516 3.66 2.34 5.11
N ALA A 517 2.61 2.90 5.71
CA ALA A 517 1.47 3.48 4.99
C ALA A 517 1.80 4.93 4.62
N ASN A 518 1.80 5.22 3.31
CA ASN A 518 2.18 6.51 2.74
C ASN A 518 0.96 7.23 2.15
N ASP A 519 0.91 8.56 2.31
CA ASP A 519 -0.19 9.38 1.81
C ASP A 519 0.01 9.81 0.34
N GLY A 520 -0.65 9.11 -0.58
CA GLY A 520 -0.66 9.43 -2.00
C GLY A 520 0.67 9.14 -2.68
N GLN A 521 1.41 8.19 -2.11
CA GLN A 521 2.68 7.64 -2.60
C GLN A 521 2.70 6.13 -2.33
N PRO A 522 3.52 5.34 -3.05
CA PRO A 522 3.61 3.91 -2.81
C PRO A 522 3.86 3.57 -1.34
N ASN A 523 3.01 2.72 -0.75
CA ASN A 523 3.29 2.08 0.53
C ASN A 523 4.61 1.30 0.45
N ARG A 524 5.28 1.13 1.59
CA ARG A 524 6.59 0.47 1.64
C ARG A 524 6.55 -0.77 2.50
N MET A 525 7.31 -1.77 2.08
CA MET A 525 7.62 -2.95 2.88
C MET A 525 9.12 -3.22 2.83
N TYR A 526 9.72 -3.44 3.99
CA TYR A 526 11.12 -3.77 4.10
C TYR A 526 11.34 -4.96 5.03
N THR A 527 12.29 -5.83 4.71
CA THR A 527 12.79 -6.85 5.65
C THR A 527 14.18 -6.47 6.15
N ALA A 528 14.43 -6.65 7.44
CA ALA A 528 15.72 -6.38 8.05
C ALA A 528 16.67 -7.57 7.81
N VAL A 529 17.78 -7.33 7.11
CA VAL A 529 18.78 -8.35 6.80
C VAL A 529 20.05 -8.10 7.62
N PRO A 530 20.46 -9.04 8.49
CA PRO A 530 21.65 -8.87 9.31
C PRO A 530 22.92 -8.64 8.50
N ASP A 531 23.77 -7.72 8.97
CA ASP A 531 25.07 -7.43 8.37
C ASP A 531 26.14 -7.05 9.42
N ASN A 532 27.30 -6.57 8.96
CA ASN A 532 28.41 -6.17 9.83
C ASN A 532 28.51 -4.64 10.02
N SER A 533 27.44 -3.89 9.73
CA SER A 533 27.38 -2.45 9.96
C SER A 533 27.24 -2.15 11.47
N LEU A 534 27.34 -0.87 11.85
CA LEU A 534 27.12 -0.48 13.25
C LEU A 534 25.69 -0.76 13.73
N ALA A 535 24.72 -0.70 12.82
CA ALA A 535 23.32 -0.98 13.10
C ALA A 535 23.05 -2.50 13.23
N GLY A 536 23.97 -3.34 12.72
CA GLY A 536 23.82 -4.80 12.71
C GLY A 536 22.93 -5.35 11.60
N PHE A 537 22.30 -4.49 10.78
CA PHE A 537 21.47 -4.88 9.64
C PHE A 537 21.40 -3.75 8.59
N HIS A 538 20.84 -4.08 7.43
CA HIS A 538 20.29 -3.14 6.46
C HIS A 538 18.91 -3.63 6.01
N PHE A 539 18.09 -2.73 5.48
CA PHE A 539 16.79 -3.08 4.92
C PHE A 539 16.89 -3.44 3.43
N GLU A 540 16.17 -4.50 3.05
CA GLU A 540 15.86 -4.80 1.66
C GLU A 540 14.41 -4.40 1.36
N ASP A 541 14.18 -3.67 0.27
CA ASP A 541 12.86 -3.20 -0.16
C ASP A 541 12.09 -4.33 -0.86
N LEU A 542 11.00 -4.77 -0.22
CA LEU A 542 10.11 -5.82 -0.71
C LEU A 542 8.87 -5.26 -1.43
N SER A 543 8.68 -3.94 -1.48
CA SER A 543 7.41 -3.31 -1.91
C SER A 543 6.94 -3.80 -3.29
N LEU A 544 7.87 -3.98 -4.23
CA LEU A 544 7.58 -4.44 -5.59
C LEU A 544 7.48 -5.97 -5.69
N THR A 545 8.33 -6.71 -4.96
CA THR A 545 8.37 -8.17 -5.04
C THR A 545 7.20 -8.82 -4.30
N ALA A 546 6.73 -8.16 -3.23
CA ALA A 546 5.60 -8.58 -2.42
C ALA A 546 4.24 -8.02 -2.90
N ASP A 547 4.20 -7.22 -3.97
CA ASP A 547 2.98 -6.64 -4.57
C ASP A 547 2.12 -5.84 -3.57
N ILE A 548 2.78 -5.03 -2.73
CA ILE A 548 2.13 -4.27 -1.64
C ILE A 548 2.33 -2.75 -1.73
N GLY A 549 3.08 -2.28 -2.74
CA GLY A 549 3.36 -0.87 -2.96
C GLY A 549 2.26 -0.08 -3.66
N ASP A 550 0.98 -0.30 -3.32
CA ASP A 550 -0.09 0.54 -3.87
C ASP A 550 0.10 2.00 -3.44
N SER A 551 -0.43 2.93 -4.23
CA SER A 551 -0.22 4.37 -4.04
C SER A 551 -1.46 5.08 -3.52
N GLY A 552 -2.27 4.39 -2.73
CA GLY A 552 -3.37 5.04 -2.01
C GLY A 552 -2.86 6.10 -1.03
N SER A 553 -3.79 6.88 -0.49
CA SER A 553 -3.58 7.77 0.64
C SER A 553 -3.61 6.98 1.95
N GLY A 554 -2.61 6.12 2.14
CA GLY A 554 -2.49 5.22 3.28
C GLY A 554 -2.33 6.00 4.59
N MET A 555 -3.18 5.68 5.56
CA MET A 555 -3.21 6.35 6.88
C MET A 555 -2.97 5.35 8.01
N GLY A 556 -4.02 4.74 8.57
CA GLY A 556 -3.88 3.76 9.65
C GLY A 556 -3.58 2.37 9.11
N VAL A 557 -2.80 1.59 9.87
CA VAL A 557 -2.44 0.21 9.52
C VAL A 557 -2.64 -0.74 10.70
N THR A 558 -3.21 -1.91 10.44
CA THR A 558 -3.29 -3.01 11.41
C THR A 558 -2.91 -4.33 10.72
N GLY A 559 -2.57 -5.35 11.51
CA GLY A 559 -2.29 -6.69 11.01
C GLY A 559 -2.91 -7.80 11.85
N GLY A 560 -3.20 -8.95 11.25
CA GLY A 560 -3.90 -10.05 11.89
C GLY A 560 -4.23 -11.17 10.90
N ASP A 561 -4.39 -12.41 11.39
CA ASP A 561 -4.78 -13.57 10.58
C ASP A 561 -6.30 -13.59 10.36
N TYR A 562 -6.79 -12.83 9.36
CA TYR A 562 -8.23 -12.58 9.22
C TYR A 562 -8.99 -13.71 8.53
N ASP A 563 -8.30 -14.58 7.80
CA ASP A 563 -8.92 -15.73 7.15
C ASP A 563 -8.59 -17.07 7.84
N GLY A 564 -7.81 -17.03 8.92
CA GLY A 564 -7.43 -18.17 9.75
C GLY A 564 -6.49 -19.14 9.04
N ASP A 565 -5.71 -18.67 8.06
CA ASP A 565 -4.75 -19.50 7.34
C ASP A 565 -3.39 -19.60 8.05
N GLY A 566 -3.26 -18.92 9.19
CA GLY A 566 -2.12 -18.98 10.10
C GLY A 566 -1.04 -17.96 9.81
N ARG A 567 -1.23 -17.04 8.85
CA ARG A 567 -0.30 -15.95 8.52
C ARG A 567 -0.93 -14.61 8.87
N PHE A 568 -0.12 -13.63 9.24
CA PHE A 568 -0.61 -12.28 9.48
C PHE A 568 -0.82 -11.52 8.17
N ASP A 569 -2.03 -11.03 7.98
CA ASP A 569 -2.44 -10.15 6.88
C ASP A 569 -2.33 -8.68 7.32
N LEU A 570 -2.45 -7.75 6.35
CA LEU A 570 -2.41 -6.31 6.62
C LEU A 570 -3.68 -5.63 6.13
N PHE A 571 -4.16 -4.64 6.90
CA PHE A 571 -5.24 -3.76 6.50
C PHE A 571 -4.83 -2.30 6.67
N VAL A 572 -5.14 -1.49 5.65
CA VAL A 572 -4.76 -0.08 5.56
C VAL A 572 -5.96 0.78 5.18
N THR A 573 -6.18 1.86 5.94
CA THR A 573 -7.21 2.85 5.63
C THR A 573 -6.70 3.89 4.63
N ASN A 574 -7.59 4.34 3.74
CA ASN A 574 -7.29 5.29 2.66
C ASN A 574 -8.26 6.49 2.63
N TRP A 575 -8.00 7.43 1.73
CA TRP A 575 -8.82 8.61 1.51
C TRP A 575 -10.16 8.27 0.83
N GLU A 576 -11.18 9.14 0.97
CA GLU A 576 -12.58 8.87 0.58
C GLU A 576 -12.82 8.49 -0.89
N ALA A 577 -11.89 8.87 -1.78
CA ALA A 577 -11.97 8.56 -3.21
C ALA A 577 -11.34 7.20 -3.56
N GLU A 578 -10.80 6.50 -2.57
CA GLU A 578 -10.03 5.26 -2.71
C GLU A 578 -10.64 4.18 -1.81
N LEU A 579 -10.34 2.92 -2.11
CA LEU A 579 -10.75 1.82 -1.24
C LEU A 579 -9.69 1.60 -0.17
N ASN A 580 -10.13 1.22 1.03
CA ASN A 580 -9.21 0.68 2.02
C ASN A 580 -8.57 -0.62 1.49
N ALA A 581 -7.27 -0.79 1.72
CA ALA A 581 -6.52 -1.92 1.21
C ALA A 581 -6.50 -3.06 2.23
N LEU A 582 -6.98 -4.24 1.83
CA LEU A 582 -6.77 -5.48 2.56
C LEU A 582 -5.79 -6.35 1.78
N TYR A 583 -4.63 -6.59 2.37
CA TYR A 583 -3.57 -7.41 1.79
C TYR A 583 -3.53 -8.75 2.48
N ARG A 584 -3.92 -9.78 1.73
CA ARG A 584 -3.83 -11.16 2.18
C ARG A 584 -2.43 -11.70 1.97
N ASN A 585 -1.80 -12.20 3.02
CA ASN A 585 -0.46 -12.75 3.02
C ASN A 585 -0.41 -14.16 2.41
N GLU A 586 0.45 -14.34 1.42
CA GLU A 586 0.71 -15.62 0.78
C GLU A 586 2.23 -15.86 0.72
N ILE A 587 2.65 -17.11 0.95
CA ILE A 587 4.02 -17.54 0.65
C ILE A 587 3.97 -18.29 -0.68
N ASP A 588 4.68 -17.77 -1.69
CA ASP A 588 4.64 -18.36 -3.02
C ASP A 588 5.42 -19.70 -3.09
N ASP A 589 5.36 -20.38 -4.23
CA ASP A 589 6.04 -21.68 -4.44
C ASP A 589 7.58 -21.60 -4.28
N ARG A 590 8.17 -20.40 -4.25
CA ARG A 590 9.60 -20.16 -4.04
C ARG A 590 9.94 -19.98 -2.55
N GLY A 591 8.93 -19.77 -1.70
CA GLY A 591 9.10 -19.46 -0.29
C GLY A 591 9.25 -17.96 -0.04
N GLU A 592 8.82 -17.11 -0.96
CA GLU A 592 8.93 -15.66 -0.85
C GLU A 592 7.59 -15.07 -0.39
N LEU A 593 7.66 -14.03 0.44
CA LEU A 593 6.52 -13.25 0.89
C LEU A 593 5.88 -12.50 -0.29
N VAL A 594 4.59 -12.73 -0.52
CA VAL A 594 3.78 -12.00 -1.50
C VAL A 594 2.40 -11.69 -0.94
N PHE A 595 1.83 -10.57 -1.34
CA PHE A 595 0.49 -10.19 -0.94
C PHE A 595 -0.48 -10.25 -2.11
N ARG A 596 -1.73 -10.54 -1.78
CA ARG A 596 -2.85 -10.41 -2.70
C ARG A 596 -3.76 -9.28 -2.22
N TYR A 597 -3.94 -8.27 -3.07
CA TYR A 597 -4.95 -7.24 -2.88
C TYR A 597 -6.37 -7.86 -2.89
N SER A 598 -6.95 -8.00 -1.70
CA SER A 598 -8.13 -8.83 -1.44
C SER A 598 -9.40 -8.03 -1.14
N THR A 599 -9.33 -6.70 -1.12
CA THR A 599 -10.48 -5.80 -0.89
C THR A 599 -11.71 -6.12 -1.73
N TYR A 600 -11.54 -6.64 -2.96
CA TYR A 600 -12.66 -7.01 -3.84
C TYR A 600 -13.22 -8.43 -3.61
N ARG A 601 -12.67 -9.19 -2.67
CA ARG A 601 -12.91 -10.64 -2.49
C ARG A 601 -13.44 -11.00 -1.10
N ILE A 602 -13.82 -10.01 -0.30
CA ILE A 602 -14.26 -10.18 1.09
C ILE A 602 -15.77 -10.26 1.28
N GLY A 603 -16.54 -10.58 0.24
CA GLY A 603 -17.99 -10.74 0.35
C GLY A 603 -18.81 -9.44 0.43
N ILE A 604 -18.16 -8.26 0.50
CA ILE A 604 -18.79 -6.94 0.40
C ILE A 604 -18.12 -6.10 -0.70
N SER A 605 -18.87 -5.19 -1.32
CA SER A 605 -18.30 -4.15 -2.18
C SER A 605 -18.29 -2.81 -1.44
N GLY A 606 -17.11 -2.20 -1.35
CA GLY A 606 -16.97 -0.83 -0.83
C GLY A 606 -16.38 -0.69 0.56
N LEU A 607 -15.38 -1.49 0.90
CA LEU A 607 -14.58 -1.30 2.11
C LEU A 607 -13.90 0.09 2.06
N GLY A 608 -14.40 1.03 2.88
CA GLY A 608 -13.95 2.42 2.88
C GLY A 608 -14.66 3.38 1.90
N ASN A 609 -15.69 2.96 1.15
CA ASN A 609 -16.33 3.81 0.14
C ASN A 609 -16.85 5.15 0.70
N ASN A 610 -16.41 6.26 0.10
CA ASN A 610 -16.84 7.63 0.40
C ASN A 610 -16.62 8.06 1.86
N MET A 611 -15.62 7.50 2.53
CA MET A 611 -15.22 7.88 3.88
C MET A 611 -13.70 7.99 3.95
N THR A 612 -13.19 9.00 4.65
CA THR A 612 -11.75 9.13 4.91
C THR A 612 -11.41 8.28 6.13
N GLY A 613 -10.72 7.16 5.91
CA GLY A 613 -10.31 6.28 6.99
C GLY A 613 -9.05 6.73 7.70
N TRP A 614 -9.01 6.53 9.02
CA TRP A 614 -7.87 6.85 9.89
C TRP A 614 -7.54 5.61 10.72
N GLY A 615 -7.89 5.57 12.01
CA GLY A 615 -7.62 4.42 12.85
C GLY A 615 -8.33 3.14 12.40
N THR A 616 -7.72 1.99 12.68
CA THR A 616 -8.23 0.68 12.27
C THR A 616 -7.71 -0.45 13.15
N HIS A 617 -8.52 -1.51 13.26
CA HIS A 617 -8.32 -2.57 14.23
C HIS A 617 -8.75 -3.93 13.68
N PHE A 618 -7.89 -4.93 13.89
CA PHE A 618 -8.24 -6.34 13.74
C PHE A 618 -8.30 -6.98 15.12
N ALA A 619 -9.49 -7.40 15.53
CA ALA A 619 -9.74 -7.98 16.84
C ALA A 619 -11.03 -8.79 16.87
N ASP A 620 -11.10 -9.72 17.81
CA ASP A 620 -12.27 -10.58 18.03
C ASP A 620 -13.23 -9.88 19.01
N PHE A 621 -14.10 -9.01 18.49
CA PHE A 621 -14.93 -8.13 19.32
C PHE A 621 -16.18 -8.83 19.87
N ASP A 622 -16.69 -9.85 19.17
CA ASP A 622 -17.83 -10.66 19.63
C ASP A 622 -17.42 -12.00 20.29
N GLN A 623 -16.11 -12.23 20.43
CA GLN A 623 -15.51 -13.35 21.15
C GLN A 623 -15.84 -14.73 20.58
N ASP A 624 -16.07 -14.84 19.27
CA ASP A 624 -16.47 -16.09 18.62
C ASP A 624 -15.29 -16.94 18.10
N GLY A 625 -14.08 -16.35 18.11
CA GLY A 625 -12.83 -16.97 17.69
C GLY A 625 -12.40 -16.64 16.26
N ASP A 626 -13.04 -15.71 15.55
CA ASP A 626 -12.44 -15.05 14.38
C ASP A 626 -12.17 -13.55 14.64
N ILE A 627 -11.36 -12.90 13.78
CA ILE A 627 -11.04 -11.47 13.96
C ILE A 627 -11.89 -10.61 13.06
N ASP A 628 -12.65 -9.70 13.68
CA ASP A 628 -13.43 -8.67 13.02
C ASP A 628 -12.56 -7.49 12.60
N LEU A 629 -13.16 -6.60 11.81
CA LEU A 629 -12.55 -5.35 11.38
C LEU A 629 -13.36 -4.14 11.84
N LEU A 630 -12.70 -3.19 12.51
CA LEU A 630 -13.24 -1.88 12.83
C LEU A 630 -12.42 -0.78 12.16
N THR A 631 -13.10 0.22 11.61
CA THR A 631 -12.47 1.42 11.01
C THR A 631 -13.07 2.69 11.57
N VAL A 632 -12.20 3.66 11.83
CA VAL A 632 -12.53 4.97 12.37
C VAL A 632 -12.34 6.01 11.27
N ASN A 633 -13.37 6.83 11.02
CA ASN A 633 -13.43 7.70 9.84
C ASN A 633 -13.70 9.16 10.22
N GLY A 634 -13.30 10.09 9.35
CA GLY A 634 -13.58 11.51 9.51
C GLY A 634 -12.94 12.35 8.41
N ARG A 635 -13.72 13.19 7.73
CA ARG A 635 -13.28 13.82 6.47
C ARG A 635 -12.04 14.71 6.62
N VAL A 636 -11.27 14.77 5.54
CA VAL A 636 -10.19 15.76 5.33
C VAL A 636 -10.24 16.28 3.88
N PRO A 637 -10.06 17.60 3.65
CA PRO A 637 -9.86 18.67 4.65
C PRO A 637 -11.11 18.94 5.50
N VAL A 638 -10.90 19.42 6.73
CA VAL A 638 -11.99 19.83 7.62
C VAL A 638 -12.49 21.21 7.20
N SER A 639 -13.79 21.33 7.00
CA SER A 639 -14.49 22.56 6.61
C SER A 639 -15.73 22.83 7.46
N ASN A 640 -16.32 21.78 8.05
CA ASN A 640 -17.52 21.84 8.87
C ASN A 640 -17.62 20.60 9.79
N PHE A 641 -17.58 20.81 11.10
CA PHE A 641 -17.63 19.72 12.08
C PHE A 641 -18.82 18.76 11.95
N ALA A 642 -19.98 19.22 11.46
CA ALA A 642 -21.19 18.39 11.41
C ALA A 642 -21.28 17.57 10.13
N SER A 643 -20.91 18.14 8.97
CA SER A 643 -20.98 17.41 7.68
C SER A 643 -19.73 16.59 7.36
N ASP A 644 -18.62 16.90 8.02
CA ASP A 644 -17.34 16.22 7.80
C ASP A 644 -17.12 15.08 8.81
N ALA A 645 -17.98 14.95 9.81
CA ALA A 645 -18.02 13.80 10.69
C ALA A 645 -18.53 12.57 9.94
N GLU A 646 -17.88 11.43 10.13
CA GLU A 646 -18.18 10.17 9.44
C GLU A 646 -18.37 9.01 10.43
N LEU A 647 -19.06 7.96 10.02
CA LEU A 647 -19.37 6.84 10.93
C LEU A 647 -18.11 6.00 11.20
N VAL A 648 -17.97 5.55 12.44
CA VAL A 648 -17.15 4.36 12.73
C VAL A 648 -17.84 3.16 12.08
N ARG A 649 -17.10 2.33 11.34
CA ARG A 649 -17.65 1.14 10.67
C ARG A 649 -17.16 -0.12 11.34
N PHE A 650 -18.07 -1.08 11.49
CA PHE A 650 -17.77 -2.40 12.02
C PHE A 650 -18.16 -3.46 11.00
N TYR A 651 -17.23 -4.40 10.78
CA TYR A 651 -17.34 -5.49 9.84
C TYR A 651 -17.08 -6.80 10.59
N GLY A 652 -18.16 -7.54 10.85
CA GLY A 652 -18.07 -8.86 11.48
C GLY A 652 -17.45 -9.86 10.52
N ASN A 653 -16.48 -10.64 10.97
CA ASN A 653 -15.93 -11.72 10.18
C ASN A 653 -16.94 -12.88 10.14
N MET A 654 -16.93 -13.63 9.04
CA MET A 654 -17.93 -14.66 8.76
C MET A 654 -17.28 -16.05 8.71
N GLN A 655 -16.10 -16.21 9.30
CA GLN A 655 -15.33 -17.44 9.24
C GLN A 655 -16.02 -18.54 10.03
N GLN A 656 -16.57 -18.23 11.21
CA GLN A 656 -17.33 -19.21 12.00
C GLN A 656 -18.66 -19.64 11.35
N GLU A 657 -19.23 -18.83 10.46
CA GLU A 657 -20.40 -19.19 9.65
C GLU A 657 -20.03 -19.92 8.35
N GLY A 658 -18.78 -20.34 8.20
CA GLY A 658 -18.30 -21.13 7.07
C GLY A 658 -18.04 -20.32 5.80
N LYS A 659 -17.77 -19.02 5.94
CA LYS A 659 -17.36 -18.11 4.86
C LYS A 659 -16.01 -17.45 5.18
N PRO A 660 -14.93 -18.24 5.26
CA PRO A 660 -13.60 -17.71 5.61
C PRO A 660 -13.18 -16.59 4.66
N GLY A 661 -12.55 -15.57 5.24
CA GLY A 661 -12.08 -14.38 4.53
C GLY A 661 -13.18 -13.48 3.97
N GLN A 662 -14.43 -13.63 4.43
CA GLN A 662 -15.53 -12.72 4.09
C GLN A 662 -15.99 -11.96 5.32
N PHE A 663 -16.29 -10.68 5.11
CA PHE A 663 -16.86 -9.81 6.12
C PHE A 663 -18.32 -9.52 5.85
N ARG A 664 -19.02 -9.07 6.89
CA ARG A 664 -20.35 -8.49 6.81
C ARG A 664 -20.40 -7.19 7.58
N GLU A 665 -20.98 -6.16 6.99
CA GLU A 665 -21.14 -4.89 7.68
C GLU A 665 -22.26 -4.96 8.74
N TRP A 666 -21.90 -4.70 10.00
CA TRP A 666 -22.80 -4.67 11.15
C TRP A 666 -22.85 -3.32 11.88
N THR A 667 -22.28 -2.26 11.28
CA THR A 667 -22.26 -0.88 11.82
C THR A 667 -23.58 -0.47 12.51
N ARG A 668 -24.74 -0.74 11.88
CA ARG A 668 -26.04 -0.39 12.47
C ARG A 668 -26.45 -1.32 13.60
N GLN A 669 -26.19 -2.61 13.45
CA GLN A 669 -26.56 -3.66 14.40
C GLN A 669 -25.84 -3.49 15.74
N VAL A 670 -24.58 -3.04 15.71
CA VAL A 670 -23.77 -2.82 16.91
C VAL A 670 -23.88 -1.38 17.47
N GLY A 671 -24.82 -0.56 16.97
CA GLY A 671 -25.10 0.79 17.47
C GLY A 671 -24.18 1.92 17.03
N LEU A 672 -23.30 1.69 16.06
CA LEU A 672 -22.39 2.70 15.52
C LEU A 672 -23.07 3.59 14.45
N HIS A 673 -24.39 3.51 14.29
CA HIS A 673 -25.19 4.31 13.36
C HIS A 673 -25.59 5.68 13.93
N GLU A 674 -26.29 6.47 13.11
CA GLU A 674 -26.60 7.89 13.35
C GLU A 674 -27.43 8.17 14.61
N ASP A 675 -28.28 7.24 15.04
CA ASP A 675 -29.12 7.39 16.25
C ASP A 675 -28.46 6.77 17.51
N GLY A 676 -27.28 6.15 17.36
CA GLY A 676 -26.49 5.55 18.42
C GLY A 676 -25.27 6.42 18.75
N VAL A 677 -24.06 5.90 18.51
CA VAL A 677 -22.81 6.67 18.66
C VAL A 677 -22.76 7.86 17.71
N GLY A 678 -23.26 7.68 16.48
CA GLY A 678 -23.27 8.71 15.45
C GLY A 678 -21.91 8.97 14.80
N PRO A 679 -21.88 9.86 13.79
CA PRO A 679 -20.66 10.21 13.08
C PRO A 679 -19.71 11.05 13.95
N LEU A 680 -18.42 10.82 13.79
CA LEU A 680 -17.33 11.50 14.50
C LEU A 680 -16.36 12.13 13.50
N LEU A 681 -15.76 13.26 13.86
CA LEU A 681 -14.61 13.79 13.12
C LEU A 681 -13.34 13.14 13.69
N ALA A 682 -13.24 11.83 13.52
CA ALA A 682 -12.29 11.00 14.23
C ALA A 682 -10.93 10.89 13.52
N ARG A 683 -9.90 10.56 14.31
CA ARG A 683 -8.50 10.43 13.88
C ARG A 683 -7.90 9.17 14.47
N GLY A 684 -7.00 9.29 15.44
CA GLY A 684 -6.38 8.13 16.06
C GLY A 684 -7.35 7.36 16.96
N SER A 685 -7.15 6.04 17.00
CA SER A 685 -7.90 5.11 17.83
C SER A 685 -7.03 3.96 18.28
N ALA A 686 -7.31 3.42 19.47
CA ALA A 686 -6.58 2.30 20.05
C ALA A 686 -7.53 1.42 20.88
N MET A 687 -7.30 0.10 20.86
CA MET A 687 -8.07 -0.87 21.62
C MET A 687 -7.49 -1.14 23.01
N ALA A 688 -8.37 -1.40 23.97
CA ALA A 688 -8.04 -1.97 25.28
C ALA A 688 -9.27 -2.61 25.90
N ASP A 689 -9.07 -3.56 26.81
CA ASP A 689 -10.08 -3.90 27.82
C ASP A 689 -9.86 -2.94 29.01
N TYR A 690 -10.47 -1.75 28.93
CA TYR A 690 -10.15 -0.68 29.89
C TYR A 690 -10.81 -0.92 31.25
N ASP A 691 -11.91 -1.67 31.31
CA ASP A 691 -12.61 -1.94 32.56
C ASP A 691 -12.38 -3.37 33.11
N ASN A 692 -11.46 -4.11 32.48
CA ASN A 692 -11.01 -5.45 32.85
C ASN A 692 -12.16 -6.47 32.95
N ASP A 693 -13.17 -6.33 32.08
CA ASP A 693 -14.31 -7.24 32.01
C ASP A 693 -14.14 -8.35 30.95
N GLY A 694 -13.13 -8.19 30.09
CA GLY A 694 -12.67 -9.16 29.11
C GLY A 694 -13.22 -9.00 27.70
N ASP A 695 -14.06 -7.99 27.44
CA ASP A 695 -14.31 -7.54 26.08
C ASP A 695 -13.39 -6.37 25.68
N LEU A 696 -13.25 -6.17 24.36
CA LEU A 696 -12.35 -5.14 23.82
C LEU A 696 -13.13 -3.87 23.51
N ASP A 697 -12.67 -2.76 24.07
CA ASP A 697 -13.19 -1.41 23.85
C ASP A 697 -12.29 -0.61 22.91
N VAL A 698 -12.80 0.53 22.44
CA VAL A 698 -12.04 1.42 21.54
C VAL A 698 -12.09 2.87 22.03
N ALA A 699 -10.92 3.45 22.34
CA ALA A 699 -10.79 4.89 22.53
C ALA A 699 -10.51 5.59 21.19
N ILE A 700 -11.13 6.75 20.97
CA ILE A 700 -11.03 7.52 19.72
C ILE A 700 -10.82 9.00 20.05
N ASN A 701 -9.79 9.61 19.45
CA ASN A 701 -9.56 11.04 19.53
C ASN A 701 -10.22 11.76 18.35
N THR A 702 -10.79 12.95 18.58
CA THR A 702 -11.59 13.69 17.59
C THR A 702 -11.11 15.12 17.39
N ILE A 703 -11.15 15.61 16.15
CA ILE A 703 -10.73 16.97 15.83
C ILE A 703 -11.69 18.00 16.43
N GLY A 704 -11.16 18.83 17.34
CA GLY A 704 -11.86 19.95 17.96
C GLY A 704 -12.93 19.56 18.98
N GLY A 705 -13.28 18.28 19.03
CA GLY A 705 -14.29 17.69 19.89
C GLY A 705 -13.73 17.07 21.17
N VAL A 706 -14.60 16.33 21.84
CA VAL A 706 -14.27 15.45 22.97
C VAL A 706 -13.95 14.05 22.45
N PRO A 707 -13.12 13.25 23.13
CA PRO A 707 -12.84 11.89 22.68
C PRO A 707 -14.09 11.02 22.82
N ALA A 708 -14.13 9.90 22.10
CA ALA A 708 -15.10 8.83 22.33
C ALA A 708 -14.40 7.64 22.98
N LEU A 709 -15.13 6.94 23.85
CA LEU A 709 -14.73 5.66 24.42
C LEU A 709 -15.87 4.71 24.12
N LEU A 710 -15.69 3.89 23.09
CA LEU A 710 -16.67 2.92 22.62
C LEU A 710 -16.56 1.69 23.51
N GLN A 711 -17.42 1.64 24.52
CA GLN A 711 -17.51 0.47 25.37
C GLN A 711 -18.22 -0.65 24.63
N ASN A 712 -17.56 -1.79 24.52
CA ASN A 712 -18.17 -3.02 24.07
C ASN A 712 -19.09 -3.55 25.20
N ASN A 713 -20.28 -3.98 24.82
CA ASN A 713 -21.23 -4.52 25.76
C ASN A 713 -21.81 -5.79 25.17
N HIS A 714 -21.92 -6.80 26.02
CA HIS A 714 -22.61 -8.06 25.72
C HIS A 714 -21.94 -8.91 24.64
N ALA A 715 -20.60 -8.94 24.61
CA ALA A 715 -19.89 -9.99 23.90
C ALA A 715 -20.32 -11.37 24.45
N PRO A 716 -20.81 -12.30 23.61
CA PRO A 716 -21.43 -13.54 24.06
C PRO A 716 -20.46 -14.68 24.43
N GLY A 717 -19.18 -14.55 24.09
CA GLY A 717 -18.17 -15.61 24.24
C GLY A 717 -17.51 -15.67 25.62
N ASN A 718 -16.65 -16.69 25.79
CA ASN A 718 -15.60 -16.67 26.80
C ASN A 718 -14.33 -16.10 26.15
N TRP A 719 -13.43 -15.56 26.97
CA TRP A 719 -12.22 -14.91 26.48
C TRP A 719 -10.96 -15.42 27.18
N LEU A 720 -9.80 -15.06 26.67
CA LEU A 720 -8.51 -15.21 27.34
C LEU A 720 -7.65 -14.01 26.97
N GLN A 721 -7.08 -13.35 27.98
CA GLN A 721 -6.06 -12.33 27.78
C GLN A 721 -4.70 -12.88 28.18
N ILE A 722 -3.68 -12.50 27.42
CA ILE A 722 -2.30 -12.93 27.64
C ILE A 722 -1.41 -11.70 27.72
N GLN A 723 -0.69 -11.57 28.83
CA GLN A 723 0.33 -10.55 29.05
C GLN A 723 1.70 -11.21 29.09
N LEU A 724 2.65 -10.66 28.34
CA LEU A 724 4.05 -11.06 28.40
C LEU A 724 4.81 -10.11 29.35
N ASP A 725 5.57 -10.66 30.28
CA ASP A 725 6.39 -9.90 31.23
C ASP A 725 7.74 -9.51 30.59
N GLY A 726 7.73 -8.43 29.82
CA GLY A 726 8.92 -7.89 29.16
C GLY A 726 8.65 -7.38 27.74
N PHE A 727 9.74 -7.12 27.03
CA PHE A 727 9.72 -6.63 25.65
C PHE A 727 9.93 -7.80 24.67
N TYR A 728 8.88 -8.19 23.96
CA TYR A 728 8.90 -9.34 23.04
C TYR A 728 8.30 -8.99 21.67
N PRO A 729 8.85 -7.99 20.96
CA PRO A 729 8.34 -7.59 19.64
C PRO A 729 8.36 -8.79 18.69
N GLY A 730 7.23 -9.03 18.02
CA GLY A 730 7.07 -10.17 17.10
C GLY A 730 6.79 -11.52 17.76
N ALA A 731 6.65 -11.59 19.09
CA ALA A 731 6.28 -12.84 19.72
C ALA A 731 4.88 -13.27 19.28
N VAL A 732 4.76 -14.49 18.78
CA VAL A 732 3.50 -15.08 18.33
C VAL A 732 2.90 -15.91 19.44
N VAL A 733 1.69 -15.54 19.84
CA VAL A 733 0.86 -16.29 20.79
C VAL A 733 -0.18 -17.07 20.02
N GLU A 734 -0.10 -18.39 20.15
CA GLU A 734 -1.01 -19.36 19.57
C GLU A 734 -1.89 -19.96 20.67
N VAL A 735 -3.20 -19.76 20.57
CA VAL A 735 -4.22 -20.35 21.45
C VAL A 735 -5.01 -21.37 20.65
N VAL A 736 -4.96 -22.64 21.06
CA VAL A 736 -5.71 -23.70 20.38
C VAL A 736 -6.90 -24.12 21.21
N LEU A 737 -8.06 -24.10 20.55
CA LEU A 737 -9.34 -24.47 21.14
C LEU A 737 -9.51 -26.00 21.22
N PRO A 738 -10.39 -26.50 22.10
CA PRO A 738 -10.68 -27.94 22.21
C PRO A 738 -11.16 -28.64 20.92
N ASP A 739 -11.70 -27.88 19.95
CA ASP A 739 -12.07 -28.40 18.63
C ASP A 739 -10.92 -28.45 17.61
N GLY A 740 -9.73 -27.96 17.99
CA GLY A 740 -8.53 -27.95 17.18
C GLY A 740 -8.32 -26.68 16.34
N ARG A 741 -9.23 -25.68 16.40
CA ARG A 741 -8.97 -24.36 15.82
C ARG A 741 -7.79 -23.70 16.51
N SER A 742 -6.96 -23.00 15.74
CA SER A 742 -5.80 -22.26 16.23
C SER A 742 -6.01 -20.76 16.01
N LEU A 743 -5.86 -19.98 17.08
CA LEU A 743 -5.99 -18.54 17.08
C LEU A 743 -4.60 -17.94 17.29
N LYS A 744 -4.16 -17.08 16.38
CA LYS A 744 -2.84 -16.43 16.48
C LYS A 744 -2.98 -14.93 16.72
N ARG A 745 -2.14 -14.40 17.59
CA ARG A 745 -1.89 -12.96 17.77
C ARG A 745 -0.39 -12.72 17.86
N GLU A 746 0.03 -11.56 17.43
CA GLU A 746 1.42 -11.12 17.53
C GLU A 746 1.54 -9.96 18.51
N TRP A 747 2.55 -10.03 19.37
CA TRP A 747 2.89 -8.95 20.28
C TRP A 747 3.63 -7.84 19.53
N ARG A 748 3.08 -6.63 19.55
CA ARG A 748 3.57 -5.48 18.78
C ARG A 748 3.42 -4.18 19.55
N VAL A 749 4.21 -3.18 19.16
CA VAL A 749 4.16 -1.83 19.72
C VAL A 749 4.01 -0.83 18.58
N GLY A 750 2.81 -0.27 18.48
CA GLY A 750 2.39 0.59 17.38
C GLY A 750 1.49 -0.13 16.37
N SER A 751 0.32 0.44 16.14
CA SER A 751 -0.68 0.01 15.17
C SER A 751 -1.72 1.12 14.99
N SER A 752 -2.73 0.89 14.14
CA SER A 752 -3.78 1.86 13.83
C SER A 752 -3.18 3.17 13.27
N TYR A 753 -3.86 4.29 13.46
CA TYR A 753 -3.37 5.62 13.08
C TYR A 753 -2.86 6.36 14.32
N LEU A 754 -1.53 6.60 14.36
CA LEU A 754 -0.85 7.43 15.35
C LEU A 754 -1.04 6.97 16.81
N ALA A 755 -1.15 5.66 17.04
CA ALA A 755 -1.62 5.13 18.30
C ALA A 755 -0.81 3.94 18.84
N SER A 756 -1.00 3.66 20.13
CA SER A 756 -0.50 2.47 20.82
C SER A 756 -1.66 1.77 21.52
N GLU A 757 -1.85 0.50 21.21
CA GLU A 757 -2.90 -0.34 21.79
C GLU A 757 -2.48 -0.94 23.13
N ASP A 758 -3.44 -1.54 23.83
CA ASP A 758 -3.16 -2.38 25.00
C ASP A 758 -2.17 -3.51 24.64
N PRO A 759 -1.04 -3.65 25.35
CA PRO A 759 -0.06 -4.69 25.07
C PRO A 759 -0.54 -6.11 25.44
N ARG A 760 -1.69 -6.24 26.12
CA ARG A 760 -2.29 -7.54 26.45
C ARG A 760 -3.01 -8.10 25.22
N LEU A 761 -2.63 -9.31 24.81
CA LEU A 761 -3.23 -9.97 23.65
C LEU A 761 -4.54 -10.64 24.03
N HIS A 762 -5.60 -10.38 23.25
CA HIS A 762 -6.94 -10.90 23.50
C HIS A 762 -7.36 -11.98 22.50
N PHE A 763 -8.06 -12.98 23.02
CA PHE A 763 -8.59 -14.13 22.28
C PHE A 763 -10.03 -14.42 22.71
N GLY A 764 -10.97 -14.45 21.76
CA GLY A 764 -12.29 -15.05 21.97
C GLY A 764 -12.21 -16.56 21.84
N LEU A 765 -12.78 -17.26 22.82
CA LEU A 765 -12.85 -18.72 22.87
C LEU A 765 -14.25 -19.24 22.56
N GLY A 766 -15.19 -18.36 22.20
CA GLY A 766 -16.59 -18.71 21.98
C GLY A 766 -17.19 -19.45 23.18
N ALA A 767 -17.78 -20.62 22.94
CA ALA A 767 -18.43 -21.42 23.98
C ALA A 767 -17.45 -22.24 24.85
N PHE A 768 -16.14 -22.21 24.58
CA PHE A 768 -15.18 -23.05 25.30
C PHE A 768 -14.79 -22.44 26.64
N ALA A 769 -14.82 -23.27 27.69
CA ALA A 769 -14.46 -22.87 29.05
C ALA A 769 -12.94 -22.94 29.33
N GLU A 770 -12.16 -23.45 28.38
CA GLU A 770 -10.70 -23.54 28.45
C GLU A 770 -10.10 -23.61 27.04
N ALA A 771 -8.87 -23.14 26.88
CA ALA A 771 -8.02 -23.44 25.75
C ALA A 771 -7.34 -24.80 25.96
N ALA A 772 -7.24 -25.61 24.90
CA ALA A 772 -6.56 -26.90 24.96
C ALA A 772 -5.05 -26.72 25.20
N TRP A 773 -4.44 -25.75 24.52
CA TRP A 773 -3.09 -25.28 24.80
C TRP A 773 -2.89 -23.83 24.40
N VAL A 774 -1.97 -23.18 25.10
CA VAL A 774 -1.42 -21.86 24.79
C VAL A 774 0.06 -22.05 24.53
N ARG A 775 0.58 -21.51 23.42
CA ARG A 775 2.00 -21.44 23.12
C ARG A 775 2.39 -20.02 22.79
N VAL A 776 3.50 -19.60 23.35
CA VAL A 776 4.15 -18.34 22.97
C VAL A 776 5.47 -18.72 22.31
N THR A 777 5.69 -18.21 21.11
CA THR A 777 6.93 -18.39 20.34
C THR A 777 7.56 -17.04 20.15
N TRP A 778 8.82 -16.90 20.51
CA TRP A 778 9.65 -15.75 20.19
C TRP A 778 11.02 -16.27 19.73
N ARG A 779 11.85 -15.37 19.20
CA ARG A 779 13.09 -15.73 18.49
C ARG A 779 13.96 -16.80 19.18
N ASP A 780 14.13 -16.69 20.50
CA ASP A 780 15.03 -17.56 21.28
C ASP A 780 14.31 -18.51 22.25
N GLY A 781 12.97 -18.61 22.19
CA GLY A 781 12.22 -19.34 23.20
C GLY A 781 10.82 -19.77 22.79
N VAL A 782 10.35 -20.81 23.47
CA VAL A 782 8.98 -21.29 23.40
C VAL A 782 8.50 -21.54 24.82
N TRP A 783 7.32 -21.03 25.13
CA TRP A 783 6.57 -21.34 26.35
C TRP A 783 5.27 -22.04 25.98
N GLU A 784 4.86 -23.03 26.77
CA GLU A 784 3.62 -23.79 26.53
C GLU A 784 2.91 -24.14 27.83
N GLU A 785 1.59 -24.02 27.83
CA GLU A 785 0.71 -24.52 28.88
C GLU A 785 -0.53 -25.19 28.28
N THR A 786 -1.04 -26.23 28.94
CA THR A 786 -2.21 -27.00 28.48
C THR A 786 -3.39 -26.83 29.43
N ALA A 787 -4.61 -26.92 28.92
CA ALA A 787 -5.85 -26.79 29.69
C ALA A 787 -5.90 -25.48 30.49
N VAL A 788 -5.71 -24.36 29.78
CA VAL A 788 -5.74 -23.01 30.35
C VAL A 788 -7.20 -22.56 30.47
N PRO A 789 -7.71 -22.29 31.68
CA PRO A 789 -9.09 -21.83 31.85
C PRO A 789 -9.39 -20.54 31.08
N ALA A 790 -10.63 -20.40 30.63
CA ALA A 790 -11.13 -19.15 30.05
C ALA A 790 -11.44 -18.10 31.13
N ASN A 791 -11.75 -16.88 30.69
CA ASN A 791 -12.18 -15.71 31.45
C ASN A 791 -11.16 -15.27 32.50
N GLN A 792 -9.91 -15.15 32.08
CA GLN A 792 -8.81 -14.70 32.92
C GLN A 792 -7.73 -13.98 32.11
N LEU A 793 -6.97 -13.15 32.82
CA LEU A 793 -5.65 -12.68 32.38
C LEU A 793 -4.59 -13.71 32.79
N LEU A 794 -3.85 -14.22 31.81
CA LEU A 794 -2.69 -15.08 32.00
C LEU A 794 -1.41 -14.25 31.81
N ILE A 795 -0.59 -14.16 32.86
CA ILE A 795 0.71 -13.48 32.81
C ILE A 795 1.80 -14.54 32.58
N ILE A 796 2.57 -14.36 31.51
CA ILE A 796 3.64 -15.26 31.09
C ILE A 796 5.00 -14.58 31.38
N PRO A 797 5.88 -15.24 32.17
CA PRO A 797 7.17 -14.70 32.58
C PRO A 797 8.27 -14.80 31.53
#